data_AF-A0A1R3IMC8-F1
#
_entry.id   AF-A0A1R3IMC8-F1
#
_cell.length_a   1.000
_cell.length_b   1.000
_cell.length_c   1.000
_cell.angle_alpha   90.00
_cell.angle_beta   90.00
_cell.angle_gamma   90.00
#
_symmetry.space_group_name_H-M   'P 1'
#
loop_
_entity.id
_entity.type
_entity.pdbx_description
1 polymer ?
#
loop_
_entity_poly.entity_id
_entity_poly.type
_entity_poly.pdbx_seq_one_letter_code
_entity_poly.pdbx_strand_id
1 'polypeptide(L)'
;MVAMVKAADFPYPWQRCKIIHLVRHGQAMHNIEGDNREALLSPGLFDAELSSLGLQQVAELRKDFHDSGLIKRIDLVITSPLSRAMQTAVGVFGSEGHEYSPKVIAVELCRDRLGVRPCDMRRKVRECQSRFPSIDFSMIDEEDDNLWKPDLREQVEELAARVTKFLKWNDGSKSKFEKARLTNEKLSFIEDVGQVGMTEFFDSAHALQDKIEQLAKLIQKSRHLVVFTGAGISTSCGIPDFRGPKGIWTLQREGKPLPEASLPFHRAMPSMTHMALVQLEKAGILKFVISQNVDGLHLRSGIPREKLAELHGNSFMETCPSCGAEYLRDFEVETIGLKETSRRCSVEKCGAKLRDTVLDWEDALPPKEMNLAEKHCKMGDVVLCLGTSLQITPACNLPLKCLRGGGKIVIVNLQKTPKDKKANLVIHGFVDKVIAGVMEFLNMQIPPYIRIDLFQTILTQSLSSDKKFVNWTIRIASIHGLNAPLPFIKSVEVSFSDNQNYKEAILNTQPFLLKRRTVRALTFEMFLKLNFSDGCGCLSTQIKIPFNFLASSEDFKLDKNAAIEQMKDAAIQDSSCGQNAVIERRTVLVPKSEITVHAIVTNVKAFDPHLSNGDVKPRTEVLKRCETTRKRSQGRKRKMRS
;
A
#
# COMPACT_ATOMS: atom_id res chain seq x y z
N MET A 1 18.07 35.43 11.15
CA MET A 1 18.09 36.20 9.89
C MET A 1 17.74 35.26 8.75
N VAL A 2 16.61 35.49 8.08
CA VAL A 2 16.13 34.70 6.94
C VAL A 2 16.92 35.11 5.69
N ALA A 3 17.57 34.16 5.02
CA ALA A 3 18.17 34.42 3.72
C ALA A 3 17.04 34.45 2.68
N MET A 4 16.66 35.64 2.21
CA MET A 4 15.68 35.79 1.13
C MET A 4 16.39 35.74 -0.22
N VAL A 5 16.20 34.64 -0.96
CA VAL A 5 16.62 34.53 -2.36
C VAL A 5 15.65 35.36 -3.21
N LYS A 6 16.17 36.27 -4.03
CA LYS A 6 15.34 37.08 -4.94
C LYS A 6 14.71 36.16 -5.99
N ALA A 7 13.43 36.35 -6.27
CA ALA A 7 12.67 35.49 -7.19
C ALA A 7 13.26 35.40 -8.61
N ALA A 8 14.03 36.42 -9.03
CA ALA A 8 14.70 36.48 -10.33
C ALA A 8 15.85 35.48 -10.49
N ASP A 9 16.43 35.00 -9.39
CA ASP A 9 17.60 34.11 -9.40
C ASP A 9 17.23 32.62 -9.24
N PHE A 10 15.94 32.30 -9.17
CA PHE A 10 15.46 30.94 -8.93
C PHE A 10 15.09 30.23 -10.25
N PRO A 11 15.73 29.09 -10.60
CA PRO A 11 15.63 28.49 -11.93
C PRO A 11 14.29 27.79 -12.23
N TYR A 12 13.34 27.78 -11.29
CA TYR A 12 12.04 27.13 -11.43
C TYR A 12 10.88 28.11 -11.18
N PRO A 13 9.72 27.94 -11.83
CA PRO A 13 8.56 28.78 -11.58
C PRO A 13 8.12 28.66 -10.11
N TRP A 14 8.16 29.77 -9.36
CA TRP A 14 7.82 29.81 -7.92
C TRP A 14 6.45 29.19 -7.60
N GLN A 15 5.48 29.30 -8.51
CA GLN A 15 4.14 28.75 -8.39
C GLN A 15 4.08 27.21 -8.45
N ARG A 16 5.20 26.54 -8.75
CA ARG A 16 5.31 25.07 -8.88
C ARG A 16 6.23 24.44 -7.84
N CYS A 17 6.72 25.23 -6.89
CA CYS A 17 7.66 24.78 -5.86
C CYS A 17 7.02 24.93 -4.48
N LYS A 18 7.26 23.95 -3.60
CA LYS A 18 7.02 24.12 -2.17
C LYS A 18 8.15 24.99 -1.61
N ILE A 19 7.80 26.07 -0.93
CA ILE A 19 8.79 26.97 -0.32
C ILE A 19 8.85 26.63 1.17
N ILE A 20 10.05 26.30 1.64
CA ILE A 20 10.30 26.00 3.05
C ILE A 20 11.07 27.18 3.63
N HIS A 21 10.48 27.85 4.61
CA HIS A 21 11.15 28.89 5.39
C HIS A 21 11.72 28.27 6.66
N LEU A 22 13.04 28.33 6.82
CA LEU A 22 13.71 27.86 8.02
C LEU A 22 13.90 29.03 8.99
N VAL A 23 13.26 28.93 10.16
CA VAL A 23 13.30 29.94 11.20
C VAL A 23 14.00 29.34 12.42
N ARG A 24 15.05 30.02 12.90
CA ARG A 24 15.70 29.68 14.16
C ARG A 24 14.87 30.24 15.31
N HIS A 25 14.77 29.50 16.42
CA HIS A 25 14.14 30.02 17.64
C HIS A 25 14.84 31.29 18.14
N GLY A 26 14.11 32.17 18.83
CA GLY A 26 14.70 33.32 19.53
C GLY A 26 15.69 32.89 20.62
N GLN A 27 16.50 33.81 21.13
CA GLN A 27 17.44 33.52 22.21
C GLN A 27 16.70 32.92 23.41
N ALA A 28 17.12 31.73 23.84
CA ALA A 28 16.60 31.06 25.02
C ALA A 28 17.52 31.27 26.23
N MET A 29 17.02 31.02 27.44
CA MET A 29 17.79 31.15 28.69
C MET A 29 19.10 30.37 28.65
N HIS A 30 19.12 29.17 28.04
CA HIS A 30 20.36 28.39 27.88
C HIS A 30 21.38 29.05 26.94
N ASN A 31 20.98 29.95 26.04
CA ASN A 31 21.91 30.65 25.16
C ASN A 31 22.66 31.78 25.89
N ILE A 32 22.15 32.26 27.04
CA ILE A 32 22.80 33.28 27.86
C ILE A 32 24.08 32.72 28.49
N GLU A 33 24.06 31.43 28.88
CA GLU A 33 25.20 30.73 29.48
C GLU A 33 26.38 30.49 28.51
N GLY A 34 26.20 30.81 27.22
CA GLY A 34 27.24 30.68 26.20
C GLY A 34 27.75 29.25 26.03
N ASP A 35 29.06 29.05 26.10
CA ASP A 35 29.72 27.74 25.99
C ASP A 35 30.10 27.14 27.35
N ASN A 36 29.61 27.70 28.47
CA ASN A 36 29.91 27.17 29.80
C ASN A 36 29.24 25.81 30.01
N ARG A 37 30.05 24.75 29.85
CA ARG A 37 29.59 23.36 29.81
C ARG A 37 28.95 22.88 31.12
N GLU A 38 29.38 23.41 32.26
CA GLU A 38 28.81 23.08 33.58
C GLU A 38 27.49 23.81 33.82
N ALA A 39 27.42 25.10 33.48
CA ALA A 39 26.19 25.89 33.59
C ALA A 39 25.06 25.32 32.72
N LEU A 40 25.40 24.81 31.52
CA LEU A 40 24.46 24.20 30.58
C LEU A 40 23.90 22.84 31.01
N LEU A 41 24.45 22.22 32.06
CA LEU A 41 23.92 21.00 32.68
C LEU A 41 22.97 21.30 33.86
N SER A 42 22.76 22.58 34.19
CA SER A 42 21.86 22.98 35.26
C SER A 42 20.44 22.47 35.03
N PRO A 43 19.81 21.80 36.02
CA PRO A 43 18.39 21.43 35.95
C PRO A 43 17.47 22.64 35.75
N GLY A 44 17.91 23.86 36.14
CA GLY A 44 17.17 25.10 35.91
C GLY A 44 17.03 25.49 34.44
N LEU A 45 17.77 24.86 33.53
CA LEU A 45 17.66 25.03 32.08
C LEU A 45 16.80 23.95 31.42
N PHE A 46 16.12 23.11 32.22
CA PHE A 46 15.18 22.12 31.70
C PHE A 46 14.14 22.77 30.79
N ASP A 47 14.07 22.28 29.55
CA ASP A 47 13.23 22.81 28.48
C ASP A 47 13.23 24.36 28.45
N ALA A 48 14.44 24.93 28.40
CA ALA A 48 14.67 26.36 28.55
C ALA A 48 13.78 27.21 27.63
N GLU A 49 13.17 28.23 28.23
CA GLU A 49 12.28 29.21 27.59
C GLU A 49 13.06 30.35 26.94
N LEU A 50 12.37 31.18 26.17
CA LEU A 50 12.92 32.42 25.60
C LEU A 50 13.36 33.39 26.71
N SER A 51 14.50 34.04 26.50
CA SER A 51 14.94 35.16 27.33
C SER A 51 14.14 36.42 26.99
N SER A 52 14.31 37.49 27.78
CA SER A 52 13.74 38.80 27.47
C SER A 52 14.17 39.29 26.08
N LEU A 53 15.43 39.04 25.69
CA LEU A 53 15.91 39.34 24.34
C LEU A 53 15.28 38.42 23.29
N GLY A 54 15.08 37.13 23.60
CA GLY A 54 14.37 36.20 22.72
C GLY A 54 12.93 36.62 22.42
N LEU A 55 12.22 37.15 23.42
CA LEU A 55 10.87 37.70 23.25
C LEU A 55 10.87 38.96 22.37
N GLN A 56 11.87 39.84 22.52
CA GLN A 56 12.06 40.99 21.63
C GLN A 56 12.31 40.55 20.18
N GLN A 57 13.18 39.55 19.97
CA GLN A 57 13.44 38.98 18.64
C GLN A 57 12.18 38.38 17.99
N VAL A 58 11.33 37.74 18.79
CA VAL A 58 10.04 37.22 18.34
C VAL A 58 9.10 38.34 17.91
N ALA A 59 9.01 39.43 18.68
CA ALA A 59 8.18 40.58 18.35
C ALA A 59 8.66 41.30 17.07
N GLU A 60 9.96 41.47 16.91
CA GLU A 60 10.57 42.03 15.70
C GLU A 60 10.30 41.14 14.48
N LEU A 61 10.52 39.83 14.61
CA LEU A 61 10.28 38.89 13.51
C LEU A 61 8.80 38.83 13.12
N ARG A 62 7.89 38.87 14.10
CA ARG A 62 6.45 38.98 13.84
C ARG A 62 6.16 40.20 12.97
N LYS A 63 6.68 41.37 13.35
CA LYS A 63 6.51 42.61 12.59
C LYS A 63 7.00 42.45 11.16
N ASP A 64 8.18 41.88 10.94
CA ASP A 64 8.73 41.66 9.60
C ASP A 64 7.84 40.74 8.72
N PHE A 65 7.29 39.66 9.29
CA PHE A 65 6.41 38.73 8.58
C PHE A 65 5.05 39.37 8.23
N HIS A 66 4.56 40.29 9.06
CA HIS A 66 3.34 41.05 8.79
C HIS A 66 3.58 42.16 7.75
N ASP A 67 4.63 42.96 7.91
CA ASP A 67 4.97 44.07 7.01
C ASP A 67 5.30 43.57 5.60
N SER A 68 5.93 42.39 5.48
CA SER A 68 6.20 41.73 4.19
C SER A 68 4.97 41.07 3.55
N GLY A 69 3.87 40.90 4.30
CA GLY A 69 2.69 40.15 3.88
C GLY A 69 2.92 38.65 3.71
N LEU A 70 4.10 38.13 4.07
CA LEU A 70 4.47 36.72 3.92
C LEU A 70 3.60 35.82 4.79
N ILE A 71 3.17 36.31 5.95
CA ILE A 71 2.30 35.56 6.87
C ILE A 71 1.02 35.03 6.20
N LYS A 72 0.45 35.77 5.25
CA LYS A 72 -0.75 35.38 4.49
C LYS A 72 -0.51 34.26 3.46
N ARG A 73 0.75 33.90 3.21
CA ARG A 73 1.17 32.86 2.26
C ARG A 73 1.68 31.59 2.95
N ILE A 74 1.67 31.56 4.28
CA ILE A 74 2.09 30.40 5.05
C ILE A 74 0.88 29.48 5.23
N ASP A 75 0.99 28.27 4.70
CA ASP A 75 -0.04 27.23 4.84
C ASP A 75 0.09 26.44 6.15
N LEU A 76 1.33 26.27 6.64
CA LEU A 76 1.64 25.44 7.81
C LEU A 76 2.93 25.91 8.50
N VAL A 77 2.92 25.98 9.81
CA VAL A 77 4.09 26.18 10.67
C VAL A 77 4.40 24.88 11.39
N ILE A 78 5.66 24.46 11.34
CA ILE A 78 6.12 23.23 11.98
C ILE A 78 7.15 23.61 13.03
N THR A 79 6.92 23.19 14.27
CA THR A 79 7.79 23.53 15.40
C THR A 79 8.27 22.29 16.12
N SER A 80 9.44 22.38 16.74
CA SER A 80 9.89 21.34 17.66
C SER A 80 9.13 21.46 18.99
N PRO A 81 8.88 20.35 19.70
CA PRO A 81 8.16 20.36 20.97
C PRO A 81 9.01 20.86 22.15
N LEU A 82 9.91 21.82 21.92
CA LEU A 82 10.72 22.49 22.94
C LEU A 82 10.15 23.88 23.22
N SER A 83 10.09 24.28 24.48
CA SER A 83 9.40 25.51 24.93
C SER A 83 9.86 26.74 24.15
N ARG A 84 11.17 26.96 23.98
CA ARG A 84 11.70 28.07 23.17
C ARG A 84 11.19 28.11 21.72
N ALA A 85 11.04 26.95 21.08
CA ALA A 85 10.61 26.85 19.69
C ALA A 85 9.10 27.05 19.58
N MET A 86 8.32 26.50 20.52
CA MET A 86 6.89 26.72 20.61
C MET A 86 6.55 28.18 20.94
N GLN A 87 7.27 28.81 21.86
CA GLN A 87 7.15 30.26 22.15
C GLN A 87 7.48 31.11 20.93
N THR A 88 8.51 30.74 20.17
CA THR A 88 8.84 31.43 18.91
C THR A 88 7.71 31.25 17.90
N ALA A 89 7.23 30.02 17.69
CA ALA A 89 6.20 29.72 16.70
C ALA A 89 4.87 30.43 17.01
N VAL A 90 4.40 30.36 18.26
CA VAL A 90 3.16 31.02 18.69
C VAL A 90 3.35 32.54 18.74
N GLY A 91 4.48 33.02 19.23
CA GLY A 91 4.72 34.46 19.30
C GLY A 91 4.82 35.13 17.93
N VAL A 92 5.39 34.45 16.92
CA VAL A 92 5.52 35.00 15.55
C VAL A 92 4.26 34.76 14.72
N PHE A 93 3.63 33.59 14.83
CA PHE A 93 2.56 33.16 13.92
C PHE A 93 1.18 32.98 14.57
N GLY A 94 1.07 33.22 15.88
CA GLY A 94 -0.19 33.09 16.64
C GLY A 94 -1.19 34.21 16.37
N SER A 95 -2.42 33.98 16.81
CA SER A 95 -3.61 34.76 16.44
C SER A 95 -3.87 36.02 17.29
N GLU A 96 -2.94 36.47 18.15
CA GLU A 96 -3.17 37.62 19.03
C GLU A 96 -3.51 38.89 18.24
N GLY A 97 -4.81 39.16 18.04
CA GLY A 97 -5.34 40.38 17.41
C GLY A 97 -5.40 40.40 15.88
N HIS A 98 -5.18 39.29 15.17
CA HIS A 98 -5.15 39.27 13.70
C HIS A 98 -6.15 38.28 13.06
N GLU A 99 -6.64 38.65 11.88
CA GLU A 99 -7.69 37.94 11.13
C GLU A 99 -7.24 36.60 10.53
N TYR A 100 -5.91 36.36 10.45
CA TYR A 100 -5.32 35.14 9.89
C TYR A 100 -4.13 34.65 10.72
N SER A 101 -4.16 33.39 11.13
CA SER A 101 -3.04 32.67 11.74
C SER A 101 -2.88 31.29 11.10
N PRO A 102 -1.69 30.92 10.60
CA PRO A 102 -1.45 29.60 10.04
C PRO A 102 -1.54 28.50 11.11
N LYS A 103 -1.86 27.28 10.69
CA LYS A 103 -1.86 26.11 11.59
C LYS A 103 -0.43 25.86 12.09
N VAL A 104 -0.27 25.63 13.40
CA VAL A 104 1.00 25.25 14.02
C VAL A 104 0.94 23.80 14.46
N ILE A 105 1.93 22.99 14.08
CA ILE A 105 2.04 21.58 14.46
C ILE A 105 3.39 21.29 15.11
N ALA A 106 3.37 20.56 16.23
CA ALA A 106 4.57 20.10 16.91
C ALA A 106 5.03 18.76 16.34
N VAL A 107 6.32 18.65 15.98
CA VAL A 107 6.89 17.44 15.38
C VAL A 107 8.27 17.15 15.98
N GLU A 108 8.47 15.95 16.53
CA GLU A 108 9.75 15.52 17.12
C GLU A 108 10.92 15.55 16.11
N LEU A 109 10.62 15.24 14.84
CA LEU A 109 11.63 15.11 13.79
C LEU A 109 12.38 16.43 13.49
N CYS A 110 11.80 17.60 13.77
CA CYS A 110 12.45 18.89 13.52
C CYS A 110 13.18 19.48 14.74
N ARG A 111 13.43 18.68 15.78
CA ARG A 111 14.34 19.07 16.88
C ARG A 111 15.76 19.28 16.39
N ASP A 112 16.50 20.14 17.07
CA ASP A 112 17.95 20.26 16.88
C ASP A 112 18.65 18.95 17.28
N ARG A 113 19.97 18.88 17.12
CA ARG A 113 20.76 17.72 17.55
C ARG A 113 20.58 17.49 19.04
N LEU A 114 20.05 16.32 19.41
CA LEU A 114 19.77 16.01 20.81
C LEU A 114 21.09 15.84 21.56
N GLY A 115 21.26 16.63 22.62
CA GLY A 115 22.40 16.59 23.51
C GLY A 115 22.02 16.09 24.90
N VAL A 116 23.05 15.88 25.72
CA VAL A 116 22.93 15.54 27.15
C VAL A 116 22.41 16.69 28.02
N ARG A 117 22.11 17.85 27.42
CA ARG A 117 21.75 19.07 28.14
C ARG A 117 20.26 19.03 28.50
N PRO A 118 19.87 19.41 29.73
CA PRO A 118 18.45 19.49 30.11
C PRO A 118 17.59 20.40 29.23
N CYS A 119 18.19 21.40 28.57
CA CYS A 119 17.49 22.26 27.62
C CYS A 119 17.07 21.53 26.33
N ASP A 120 17.67 20.38 26.05
CA ASP A 120 17.34 19.55 24.89
C ASP A 120 16.29 18.51 25.24
N MET A 121 15.83 18.42 26.49
CA MET A 121 14.74 17.56 26.94
C MET A 121 13.43 18.35 26.94
N ARG A 122 12.38 17.82 26.30
CA ARG A 122 11.06 18.45 26.31
C ARG A 122 10.27 18.09 27.56
N ARG A 123 9.28 18.92 27.87
CA ARG A 123 8.23 18.61 28.84
C ARG A 123 7.30 17.52 28.36
N LYS A 124 6.49 17.02 29.29
CA LYS A 124 5.38 16.10 28.98
C LYS A 124 4.42 16.75 27.99
N VAL A 125 3.85 15.96 27.08
CA VAL A 125 2.96 16.48 26.02
C VAL A 125 1.79 17.24 26.62
N ARG A 126 1.16 16.75 27.69
CA ARG A 126 0.05 17.44 28.38
C ARG A 126 0.45 18.81 28.93
N GLU A 127 1.69 18.97 29.40
CA GLU A 127 2.20 20.25 29.89
C GLU A 127 2.43 21.21 28.73
N CYS A 128 3.00 20.73 27.62
CA CYS A 128 3.14 21.51 26.40
C CYS A 128 1.78 21.95 25.84
N GLN A 129 0.79 21.06 25.79
CA GLN A 129 -0.58 21.36 25.35
C GLN A 129 -1.26 22.40 26.25
N SER A 130 -1.12 22.28 27.57
CA SER A 130 -1.67 23.24 28.52
C SER A 130 -1.04 24.63 28.35
N ARG A 131 0.24 24.71 28.00
CA ARG A 131 0.96 25.96 27.82
C ARG A 131 0.75 26.57 26.42
N PHE A 132 0.52 25.75 25.41
CA PHE A 132 0.38 26.14 24.02
C PHE A 132 -0.87 25.51 23.38
N PRO A 133 -2.08 25.90 23.81
CA PRO A 133 -3.33 25.27 23.36
C PRO A 133 -3.61 25.45 21.86
N SER A 134 -2.93 26.40 21.20
CA SER A 134 -3.05 26.67 19.77
C SER A 134 -2.16 25.75 18.89
N ILE A 135 -1.30 24.93 19.49
CA ILE A 135 -0.42 24.01 18.75
C ILE A 135 -1.08 22.63 18.67
N ASP A 136 -1.06 22.05 17.48
CA ASP A 136 -1.48 20.67 17.24
C ASP A 136 -0.34 19.70 17.64
N PHE A 137 -0.59 18.85 18.63
CA PHE A 137 0.34 17.83 19.11
C PHE A 137 -0.03 16.40 18.65
N SER A 138 -0.99 16.25 17.74
CA SER A 138 -1.47 14.93 17.26
C SER A 138 -0.41 14.07 16.57
N MET A 139 0.78 14.62 16.31
CA MET A 139 1.92 13.94 15.70
C MET A 139 2.94 13.41 16.73
N ILE A 140 2.64 13.54 18.03
CA ILE A 140 3.50 13.05 19.11
C ILE A 140 2.69 12.01 19.88
N ASP A 141 3.10 10.75 19.76
CA ASP A 141 2.40 9.61 20.36
C ASP A 141 2.80 9.40 21.83
N GLU A 142 4.03 9.75 22.20
CA GLU A 142 4.61 9.48 23.51
C GLU A 142 4.43 10.65 24.47
N GLU A 143 3.90 10.39 25.68
CA GLU A 143 3.69 11.44 26.69
C GLU A 143 5.04 12.01 27.21
N ASP A 144 6.00 11.14 27.49
CA ASP A 144 7.35 11.48 27.98
C ASP A 144 8.37 11.63 26.84
N ASP A 145 9.48 12.33 27.10
CA ASP A 145 10.54 12.53 26.10
C ASP A 145 11.44 11.30 25.95
N ASN A 146 11.00 10.36 25.12
CA ASN A 146 11.77 9.13 24.83
C ASN A 146 12.92 9.36 23.83
N LEU A 147 12.99 10.53 23.18
CA LEU A 147 14.07 10.85 22.25
C LEU A 147 15.32 11.37 22.97
N TRP A 148 15.15 12.12 24.05
CA TRP A 148 16.27 12.65 24.82
C TRP A 148 16.94 11.55 25.66
N LYS A 149 18.27 11.50 25.61
CA LYS A 149 19.08 10.55 26.38
C LYS A 149 20.02 11.33 27.30
N PRO A 150 20.01 11.06 28.62
CA PRO A 150 20.78 11.84 29.59
C PRO A 150 22.29 11.76 29.35
N ASP A 151 22.79 10.61 28.91
CA ASP A 151 24.23 10.35 28.82
C ASP A 151 24.78 10.31 27.38
N LEU A 152 23.91 10.37 26.38
CA LEU A 152 24.30 10.22 24.97
C LEU A 152 23.85 11.41 24.13
N ARG A 153 24.83 12.07 23.52
CA ARG A 153 24.57 13.00 22.42
C ARG A 153 24.26 12.19 21.15
N GLU A 154 23.20 12.57 20.46
CA GLU A 154 22.79 12.00 19.18
C GLU A 154 23.94 12.05 18.17
N GLN A 155 24.17 10.96 17.46
CA GLN A 155 25.22 10.87 16.46
C GLN A 155 24.83 11.62 15.18
N VAL A 156 25.83 11.99 14.36
CA VAL A 156 25.58 12.75 13.12
C VAL A 156 24.73 11.92 12.14
N GLU A 157 24.92 10.61 12.13
CA GLU A 157 24.19 9.65 11.31
C GLU A 157 22.73 9.53 11.76
N GLU A 158 22.48 9.52 13.07
CA GLU A 158 21.13 9.50 13.66
C GLU A 158 20.39 10.81 13.34
N LEU A 159 21.06 11.95 13.50
CA LEU A 159 20.54 13.26 13.12
C LEU A 159 20.22 13.32 11.62
N ALA A 160 21.13 12.85 10.75
CA ALA A 160 20.92 12.83 9.30
C ALA A 160 19.74 11.93 8.91
N ALA A 161 19.58 10.77 9.57
CA ALA A 161 18.44 9.89 9.38
C ALA A 161 17.13 10.57 9.81
N ARG A 162 17.12 11.29 10.93
CA ARG A 162 15.96 12.02 11.43
C ARG A 162 15.59 13.20 10.53
N VAL A 163 16.56 13.97 10.07
CA VAL A 163 16.35 15.06 9.08
C VAL A 163 15.82 14.49 7.76
N THR A 164 16.32 13.33 7.31
CA THR A 164 15.80 12.67 6.11
C THR A 164 14.33 12.25 6.28
N LYS A 165 13.95 11.72 7.45
CA LYS A 165 12.56 11.40 7.78
C LYS A 165 11.69 12.66 7.75
N PHE A 166 12.17 13.77 8.32
CA PHE A 166 11.48 15.06 8.30
C PHE A 166 11.24 15.60 6.89
N LEU A 167 12.27 15.60 6.04
CA LEU A 167 12.17 16.11 4.66
C LEU A 167 11.24 15.25 3.80
N LYS A 168 11.26 13.92 3.99
CA LYS A 168 10.34 13.00 3.32
C LYS A 168 8.89 13.22 3.75
N TRP A 169 8.65 13.56 5.01
CA TRP A 169 7.32 13.89 5.52
C TRP A 169 6.73 15.15 4.84
N ASN A 170 7.55 16.19 4.61
CA ASN A 170 7.09 17.47 4.05
C ASN A 170 6.83 17.45 2.52
N ASP A 171 7.35 16.45 1.80
CA ASP A 171 7.20 16.33 0.34
C ASP A 171 5.76 15.97 -0.12
N GLY A 172 4.79 15.85 0.79
CA GLY A 172 3.38 15.65 0.42
C GLY A 172 3.12 14.30 -0.27
N SER A 173 4.12 13.42 -0.23
CA SER A 173 3.90 12.00 -0.41
C SER A 173 3.20 11.47 0.85
N LYS A 174 1.87 11.59 0.85
CA LYS A 174 0.95 10.72 1.63
C LYS A 174 1.16 9.22 1.33
N SER A 175 2.29 8.80 0.73
CA SER A 175 2.50 7.47 0.16
C SER A 175 3.87 6.84 0.47
N LYS A 176 4.66 7.38 1.41
CA LYS A 176 5.98 6.80 1.75
C LYS A 176 6.27 6.55 3.24
N PHE A 177 5.41 6.99 4.15
CA PHE A 177 5.37 6.44 5.52
C PHE A 177 4.44 5.23 5.67
N GLU A 178 3.69 4.88 4.61
CA GLU A 178 2.79 3.73 4.60
C GLU A 178 3.50 2.41 4.24
N LYS A 179 4.71 2.50 3.67
CA LYS A 179 5.42 1.34 3.11
C LYS A 179 6.30 0.57 4.11
N ALA A 180 6.27 0.95 5.38
CA ALA A 180 6.71 0.13 6.52
C ALA A 180 5.55 -0.24 7.47
N ARG A 181 4.31 0.15 7.15
CA ARG A 181 3.10 -0.04 8.01
C ARG A 181 2.43 -1.41 7.83
N LEU A 182 3.19 -2.42 7.41
CA LEU A 182 2.71 -3.79 7.48
C LEU A 182 2.60 -4.16 8.97
N THR A 183 1.36 -4.20 9.43
CA THR A 183 0.86 -4.80 10.67
C THR A 183 1.16 -4.09 11.99
N ASN A 184 2.32 -3.47 12.23
CA ASN A 184 2.76 -3.39 13.63
C ASN A 184 2.46 -2.14 14.47
N GLU A 185 2.19 -0.98 13.87
CA GLU A 185 1.75 0.22 14.64
C GLU A 185 0.22 0.27 14.81
N LYS A 186 -0.52 -0.56 14.06
CA LYS A 186 -1.99 -0.68 14.19
C LYS A 186 -2.44 -1.83 15.09
N LEU A 187 -1.57 -2.81 15.28
CA LEU A 187 -1.73 -3.92 16.22
C LEU A 187 -1.30 -3.48 17.62
N SER A 188 -1.91 -4.09 18.62
CA SER A 188 -1.41 -4.02 19.99
C SER A 188 0.01 -4.61 20.07
N PHE A 189 0.84 -4.07 20.98
CA PHE A 189 2.17 -4.64 21.24
C PHE A 189 2.02 -5.97 21.98
N ILE A 190 2.78 -7.00 21.57
CA ILE A 190 2.90 -8.26 22.30
C ILE A 190 4.37 -8.69 22.37
N GLU A 191 4.77 -9.22 23.53
CA GLU A 191 6.14 -9.67 23.77
C GLU A 191 6.41 -11.06 23.18
N ASP A 192 5.43 -11.97 23.26
CA ASP A 192 5.56 -13.33 22.72
C ASP A 192 4.99 -13.45 21.30
N VAL A 193 5.86 -13.28 20.32
CA VAL A 193 5.59 -13.53 18.89
C VAL A 193 6.02 -14.94 18.45
N GLY A 194 6.38 -15.82 19.39
CA GLY A 194 6.96 -17.14 19.14
C GLY A 194 8.46 -17.12 18.82
N GLN A 195 8.97 -18.25 18.31
CA GLN A 195 10.36 -18.40 17.89
C GLN A 195 10.59 -17.72 16.54
N VAL A 196 11.52 -16.75 16.51
CA VAL A 196 11.89 -15.95 15.35
C VAL A 196 13.31 -16.27 14.89
N GLY A 197 13.65 -15.93 13.64
CA GLY A 197 15.01 -16.10 13.10
C GLY A 197 15.49 -17.56 13.07
N MET A 198 14.57 -18.52 13.02
CA MET A 198 14.93 -19.95 13.05
C MET A 198 15.76 -20.33 11.81
N THR A 199 16.71 -21.25 11.99
CA THR A 199 17.56 -21.78 10.92
C THR A 199 16.73 -22.40 9.80
N GLU A 200 17.09 -22.07 8.56
CA GLU A 200 16.54 -22.69 7.36
C GLU A 200 17.30 -23.97 7.01
N PHE A 201 16.56 -24.99 6.59
CA PHE A 201 17.06 -26.28 6.14
C PHE A 201 16.73 -26.45 4.65
N PHE A 202 17.58 -27.19 3.95
CA PHE A 202 17.43 -27.49 2.54
C PHE A 202 17.73 -28.97 2.30
N ASP A 203 16.75 -29.72 1.81
CA ASP A 203 16.96 -31.08 1.35
C ASP A 203 17.94 -31.10 0.17
N SER A 204 18.78 -32.12 0.08
CA SER A 204 19.67 -32.31 -1.09
C SER A 204 18.84 -32.47 -2.35
N ALA A 205 19.41 -32.18 -3.53
CA ALA A 205 18.66 -32.22 -4.79
C ALA A 205 17.95 -33.58 -5.03
N HIS A 206 18.63 -34.70 -4.73
CA HIS A 206 18.06 -36.04 -4.86
C HIS A 206 16.95 -36.29 -3.83
N ALA A 207 17.19 -35.98 -2.55
CA ALA A 207 16.18 -36.16 -1.51
C ALA A 207 14.94 -35.28 -1.74
N LEU A 208 15.14 -34.05 -2.23
CA LEU A 208 14.05 -33.14 -2.58
C LEU A 208 13.19 -33.72 -3.71
N GLN A 209 13.82 -34.25 -4.76
CA GLN A 209 13.12 -34.87 -5.88
C GLN A 209 12.29 -36.08 -5.41
N ASP A 210 12.89 -36.99 -4.63
CA ASP A 210 12.19 -38.17 -4.10
C ASP A 210 10.98 -37.79 -3.24
N LYS A 211 11.13 -36.73 -2.43
CA LYS A 211 10.04 -36.20 -1.59
C LYS A 211 8.94 -35.51 -2.40
N ILE A 212 9.30 -34.81 -3.48
CA ILE A 212 8.33 -34.22 -4.43
C ILE A 212 7.48 -35.34 -5.06
N GLU A 213 8.10 -36.43 -5.52
CA GLU A 213 7.36 -37.57 -6.08
C GLU A 213 6.45 -38.25 -5.04
N GLN A 214 6.93 -38.40 -3.81
CA GLN A 214 6.11 -38.92 -2.71
C GLN A 214 4.89 -38.02 -2.44
N LEU A 215 5.09 -36.71 -2.39
CA LEU A 215 4.01 -35.74 -2.24
C LEU A 215 3.02 -35.81 -3.41
N ALA A 216 3.50 -35.85 -4.65
CA ALA A 216 2.64 -35.96 -5.82
C ALA A 216 1.79 -37.24 -5.80
N LYS A 217 2.38 -38.39 -5.41
CA LYS A 217 1.64 -39.65 -5.20
C LYS A 217 0.60 -39.57 -4.08
N LEU A 218 0.88 -38.83 -3.00
CA LEU A 218 -0.10 -38.59 -1.93
C LEU A 218 -1.26 -37.73 -2.42
N ILE A 219 -0.98 -36.65 -3.16
CA ILE A 219 -2.01 -35.77 -3.75
C ILE A 219 -2.86 -36.54 -4.77
N GLN A 220 -2.24 -37.30 -5.66
CA GLN A 220 -2.93 -38.09 -6.69
C GLN A 220 -3.91 -39.11 -6.08
N LYS A 221 -3.56 -39.71 -4.93
CA LYS A 221 -4.40 -40.70 -4.23
C LYS A 221 -5.42 -40.08 -3.28
N SER A 222 -5.29 -38.79 -2.97
CA SER A 222 -6.16 -38.09 -2.02
C SER A 222 -7.56 -37.91 -2.62
N ARG A 223 -8.57 -38.25 -1.83
CA ARG A 223 -9.98 -37.98 -2.13
C ARG A 223 -10.42 -36.63 -1.57
N HIS A 224 -9.76 -36.15 -0.52
CA HIS A 224 -10.09 -34.91 0.15
C HIS A 224 -8.84 -34.14 0.57
N LEU A 225 -8.15 -33.55 -0.41
CA LEU A 225 -6.96 -32.73 -0.15
C LEU A 225 -7.38 -31.39 0.48
N VAL A 226 -6.75 -31.07 1.61
CA VAL A 226 -6.84 -29.75 2.26
C VAL A 226 -5.45 -29.12 2.28
N VAL A 227 -5.35 -27.85 1.94
CA VAL A 227 -4.08 -27.11 1.99
C VAL A 227 -4.14 -26.06 3.07
N PHE A 228 -3.12 -26.01 3.92
CA PHE A 228 -2.97 -25.05 5.01
C PHE A 228 -1.76 -24.14 4.73
N THR A 229 -1.97 -22.83 4.61
CA THR A 229 -0.95 -21.90 4.10
C THR A 229 -0.57 -20.83 5.13
N GLY A 230 0.71 -20.44 5.11
CA GLY A 230 1.24 -19.30 5.86
C GLY A 230 2.09 -18.37 4.98
N ALA A 231 2.72 -17.38 5.60
CA ALA A 231 3.35 -16.27 4.89
C ALA A 231 4.50 -16.69 3.94
N GLY A 232 5.09 -17.87 4.15
CA GLY A 232 6.16 -18.41 3.31
C GLY A 232 5.77 -18.54 1.84
N ILE A 233 4.49 -18.80 1.51
CA ILE A 233 4.04 -18.92 0.11
C ILE A 233 3.98 -17.58 -0.65
N SER A 234 4.06 -16.47 0.09
CA SER A 234 3.98 -15.09 -0.43
C SER A 234 5.34 -14.38 -0.45
N THR A 235 6.41 -15.03 0.05
CA THR A 235 7.77 -14.48 0.04
C THR A 235 8.30 -14.19 -1.37
N SER A 236 8.01 -15.07 -2.34
CA SER A 236 8.34 -14.86 -3.76
C SER A 236 7.49 -13.77 -4.43
N CYS A 237 6.42 -13.30 -3.78
CA CYS A 237 5.60 -12.18 -4.23
C CYS A 237 6.17 -10.81 -3.81
N GLY A 238 7.26 -10.78 -3.04
CA GLY A 238 7.82 -9.57 -2.45
C GLY A 238 7.17 -9.18 -1.12
N ILE A 239 6.37 -10.07 -0.52
CA ILE A 239 5.77 -9.88 0.81
C ILE A 239 6.65 -10.63 1.83
N PRO A 240 7.26 -9.95 2.81
CA PRO A 240 8.09 -10.62 3.80
C PRO A 240 7.25 -11.59 4.65
N ASP A 241 7.89 -12.67 5.11
CA ASP A 241 7.28 -13.49 6.14
C ASP A 241 7.38 -12.83 7.54
N PHE A 242 6.91 -13.54 8.55
CA PHE A 242 6.90 -13.06 9.92
C PHE A 242 8.12 -13.51 10.73
N ARG A 243 8.57 -14.76 10.58
CA ARG A 243 9.52 -15.43 11.50
C ARG A 243 10.77 -15.98 10.81
N GLY A 244 10.88 -15.82 9.49
CA GLY A 244 12.06 -16.17 8.70
C GLY A 244 13.29 -15.38 9.15
N PRO A 245 14.49 -15.69 8.61
CA PRO A 245 15.70 -14.93 8.90
C PRO A 245 15.58 -13.41 8.61
N LYS A 246 14.70 -13.04 7.67
CA LYS A 246 14.37 -11.64 7.33
C LYS A 246 12.90 -11.30 7.58
N GLY A 247 12.24 -12.08 8.44
CA GLY A 247 10.83 -11.87 8.78
C GLY A 247 10.60 -10.60 9.59
N ILE A 248 9.37 -10.08 9.54
CA ILE A 248 8.98 -8.85 10.23
C ILE A 248 9.34 -8.91 11.73
N TRP A 249 8.97 -9.98 12.44
CA TRP A 249 9.22 -10.14 13.86
C TRP A 249 10.70 -10.37 14.18
N THR A 250 11.41 -11.07 13.29
CA THR A 250 12.85 -11.28 13.43
C THR A 250 13.61 -9.96 13.37
N LEU A 251 13.35 -9.15 12.34
CA LEU A 251 14.04 -7.86 12.16
C LEU A 251 13.69 -6.86 13.25
N GLN A 252 12.42 -6.82 13.68
CA GLN A 252 12.01 -5.98 14.79
C GLN A 252 12.73 -6.37 16.09
N ARG A 253 12.80 -7.66 16.42
CA ARG A 253 13.52 -8.14 17.61
C ARG A 253 15.02 -7.83 17.56
N GLU A 254 15.59 -7.80 16.35
CA GLU A 254 16.98 -7.41 16.10
C GLU A 254 17.18 -5.88 16.05
N GLY A 255 16.13 -5.06 16.16
CA GLY A 255 16.20 -3.61 16.01
C GLY A 255 16.58 -3.15 14.60
N LYS A 256 16.42 -4.01 13.59
CA LYS A 256 16.76 -3.73 12.19
C LYS A 256 15.57 -3.12 11.44
N PRO A 257 15.82 -2.27 10.44
CA PRO A 257 14.75 -1.75 9.59
C PRO A 257 14.07 -2.89 8.83
N LEU A 258 12.75 -2.78 8.67
CA LEU A 258 11.98 -3.67 7.82
C LEU A 258 12.44 -3.52 6.35
N PRO A 259 12.41 -4.61 5.56
CA PRO A 259 12.83 -4.56 4.17
C PRO A 259 11.91 -3.65 3.37
N GLU A 260 12.48 -2.82 2.50
CA GLU A 260 11.69 -2.01 1.58
C GLU A 260 10.97 -2.92 0.59
N ALA A 261 9.64 -2.86 0.58
CA ALA A 261 8.84 -3.60 -0.39
C ALA A 261 9.14 -3.08 -1.80
N SER A 262 9.48 -3.98 -2.72
CA SER A 262 9.78 -3.63 -4.12
C SER A 262 8.57 -3.06 -4.87
N LEU A 263 7.36 -3.43 -4.43
CA LEU A 263 6.09 -2.98 -4.97
C LEU A 263 5.10 -2.67 -3.85
N PRO A 264 4.11 -1.79 -4.08
CA PRO A 264 2.98 -1.63 -3.16
C PRO A 264 2.27 -2.96 -2.89
N PHE A 265 1.76 -3.17 -1.67
CA PHE A 265 1.15 -4.44 -1.27
C PHE A 265 -0.11 -4.78 -2.09
N HIS A 266 -0.97 -3.80 -2.38
CA HIS A 266 -2.08 -3.98 -3.33
C HIS A 266 -1.65 -4.36 -4.77
N ARG A 267 -0.37 -4.23 -5.12
CA ARG A 267 0.20 -4.65 -6.43
C ARG A 267 0.87 -6.02 -6.40
N ALA A 268 1.04 -6.63 -5.23
CA ALA A 268 1.54 -8.01 -5.14
C ALA A 268 0.68 -8.94 -6.00
N MET A 269 1.33 -9.85 -6.72
CA MET A 269 0.66 -10.84 -7.58
C MET A 269 0.83 -12.24 -6.99
N PRO A 270 -0.17 -13.13 -7.12
CA PRO A 270 -0.06 -14.52 -6.69
C PRO A 270 1.26 -15.19 -7.13
N SER A 271 1.82 -16.01 -6.25
CA SER A 271 2.98 -16.85 -6.57
C SER A 271 2.58 -18.03 -7.45
N MET A 272 3.59 -18.77 -7.92
CA MET A 272 3.37 -20.02 -8.64
C MET A 272 2.57 -21.00 -7.79
N THR A 273 2.89 -21.10 -6.49
CA THR A 273 2.14 -21.91 -5.53
C THR A 273 0.66 -21.54 -5.51
N HIS A 274 0.31 -20.25 -5.42
CA HIS A 274 -1.09 -19.83 -5.43
C HIS A 274 -1.82 -20.27 -6.70
N MET A 275 -1.20 -20.12 -7.86
CA MET A 275 -1.82 -20.48 -9.14
C MET A 275 -1.88 -21.99 -9.36
N ALA A 276 -0.92 -22.76 -8.83
CA ALA A 276 -0.99 -24.21 -8.80
C ALA A 276 -2.18 -24.69 -7.95
N LEU A 277 -2.45 -24.05 -6.80
CA LEU A 277 -3.63 -24.35 -5.98
C LEU A 277 -4.93 -24.06 -6.74
N VAL A 278 -4.99 -22.97 -7.51
CA VAL A 278 -6.14 -22.70 -8.39
C VAL A 278 -6.34 -23.83 -9.40
N GLN A 279 -5.25 -24.32 -10.01
CA GLN A 279 -5.35 -25.44 -10.95
C GLN A 279 -5.82 -26.74 -10.29
N LEU A 280 -5.30 -27.05 -9.11
CA LEU A 280 -5.71 -28.24 -8.35
C LEU A 280 -7.17 -28.15 -7.90
N GLU A 281 -7.66 -26.94 -7.57
CA GLU A 281 -9.05 -26.68 -7.23
C GLU A 281 -9.96 -26.87 -8.45
N LYS A 282 -9.60 -26.29 -9.61
CA LYS A 282 -10.33 -26.45 -10.87
C LYS A 282 -10.40 -27.91 -11.32
N ALA A 283 -9.33 -28.68 -11.11
CA ALA A 283 -9.29 -30.11 -11.37
C ALA A 283 -10.10 -30.95 -10.36
N GLY A 284 -10.66 -30.32 -9.32
CA GLY A 284 -11.42 -30.98 -8.27
C GLY A 284 -10.56 -31.79 -7.29
N ILE A 285 -9.24 -31.67 -7.32
CA ILE A 285 -8.31 -32.38 -6.43
C ILE A 285 -8.28 -31.67 -5.06
N LEU A 286 -8.03 -30.36 -5.07
CA LEU A 286 -8.03 -29.52 -3.87
C LEU A 286 -9.47 -29.22 -3.43
N LYS A 287 -9.84 -29.66 -2.22
CA LYS A 287 -11.20 -29.48 -1.69
C LYS A 287 -11.36 -28.22 -0.86
N PHE A 288 -10.29 -27.78 -0.20
CA PHE A 288 -10.37 -26.62 0.68
C PHE A 288 -8.99 -26.01 0.96
N VAL A 289 -8.94 -24.68 1.06
CA VAL A 289 -7.76 -23.92 1.48
C VAL A 289 -8.03 -23.27 2.82
N ILE A 290 -7.08 -23.40 3.73
CA ILE A 290 -7.06 -22.72 5.02
C ILE A 290 -5.83 -21.82 4.99
N SER A 291 -5.99 -20.52 5.26
CA SER A 291 -4.89 -19.57 5.23
C SER A 291 -4.78 -18.78 6.53
N GLN A 292 -3.52 -18.59 6.94
CA GLN A 292 -3.14 -17.66 7.99
C GLN A 292 -2.74 -16.28 7.43
N ASN A 293 -2.74 -16.14 6.09
CA ASN A 293 -2.27 -14.93 5.42
C ASN A 293 -3.39 -13.89 5.37
N VAL A 294 -3.00 -12.64 5.52
CA VAL A 294 -3.89 -11.46 5.38
C VAL A 294 -3.70 -10.76 4.03
N ASP A 295 -2.88 -11.31 3.14
CA ASP A 295 -2.50 -10.70 1.86
C ASP A 295 -3.57 -10.75 0.76
N GLY A 296 -4.63 -11.54 0.99
CA GLY A 296 -5.74 -11.73 0.07
C GLY A 296 -5.36 -12.36 -1.27
N LEU A 297 -4.14 -12.91 -1.42
CA LEU A 297 -3.67 -13.45 -2.69
C LEU A 297 -4.40 -14.72 -3.12
N HIS A 298 -4.98 -15.49 -2.19
CA HIS A 298 -5.83 -16.65 -2.52
C HIS A 298 -7.14 -16.23 -3.20
N LEU A 299 -7.87 -15.25 -2.66
CA LEU A 299 -9.07 -14.75 -3.32
C LEU A 299 -8.73 -14.08 -4.65
N ARG A 300 -7.64 -13.30 -4.67
CA ARG A 300 -7.20 -12.59 -5.87
C ARG A 300 -6.66 -13.53 -6.95
N SER A 301 -6.12 -14.71 -6.60
CA SER A 301 -5.71 -15.72 -7.57
C SER A 301 -6.90 -16.43 -8.23
N GLY A 302 -8.08 -16.39 -7.61
CA GLY A 302 -9.30 -17.01 -8.10
C GLY A 302 -9.73 -18.26 -7.33
N ILE A 303 -9.16 -18.53 -6.15
CA ILE A 303 -9.72 -19.56 -5.27
C ILE A 303 -11.16 -19.13 -4.88
N PRO A 304 -12.17 -19.99 -5.04
CA PRO A 304 -13.54 -19.65 -4.67
C PRO A 304 -13.67 -19.35 -3.18
N ARG A 305 -14.42 -18.30 -2.83
CA ARG A 305 -14.57 -17.83 -1.44
C ARG A 305 -15.14 -18.91 -0.52
N GLU A 306 -16.03 -19.74 -1.02
CA GLU A 306 -16.66 -20.86 -0.31
C GLU A 306 -15.72 -22.05 -0.08
N LYS A 307 -14.55 -22.08 -0.74
CA LYS A 307 -13.49 -23.09 -0.56
C LYS A 307 -12.28 -22.56 0.20
N LEU A 308 -12.39 -21.38 0.80
CA LEU A 308 -11.31 -20.70 1.51
C LEU A 308 -11.74 -20.32 2.93
N ALA A 309 -10.87 -20.62 3.90
CA ALA A 309 -10.95 -20.06 5.25
C ALA A 309 -9.77 -19.10 5.52
N GLU A 310 -10.06 -17.81 5.70
CA GLU A 310 -9.06 -16.78 6.01
C GLU A 310 -9.02 -16.53 7.52
N LEU A 311 -8.23 -17.32 8.25
CA LEU A 311 -8.31 -17.39 9.71
C LEU A 311 -7.94 -16.08 10.41
N HIS A 312 -7.02 -15.30 9.84
CA HIS A 312 -6.55 -14.04 10.43
C HIS A 312 -7.12 -12.80 9.74
N GLY A 313 -8.13 -12.99 8.89
CA GLY A 313 -8.71 -11.93 8.06
C GLY A 313 -7.96 -11.68 6.77
N ASN A 314 -8.31 -10.57 6.11
CA ASN A 314 -7.79 -10.18 4.81
C ASN A 314 -7.73 -8.66 4.71
N SER A 315 -6.55 -8.11 4.44
CA SER A 315 -6.29 -6.66 4.38
C SER A 315 -7.05 -5.92 3.29
N PHE A 316 -7.71 -6.64 2.38
CA PHE A 316 -8.55 -6.10 1.31
C PHE A 316 -10.05 -6.31 1.57
N MET A 317 -10.42 -6.94 2.68
CA MET A 317 -11.79 -7.32 3.01
C MET A 317 -12.33 -6.48 4.15
N GLU A 318 -13.55 -5.97 3.95
CA GLU A 318 -14.36 -5.39 5.03
C GLU A 318 -15.73 -6.07 5.08
N THR A 319 -16.33 -6.12 6.26
CA THR A 319 -17.59 -6.83 6.50
C THR A 319 -18.60 -5.95 7.20
N CYS A 320 -19.89 -6.18 6.92
CA CYS A 320 -20.96 -5.50 7.61
C CYS A 320 -21.33 -6.27 8.90
N PRO A 321 -21.18 -5.67 10.10
CA PRO A 321 -21.55 -6.34 11.35
C PRO A 321 -23.06 -6.55 11.52
N SER A 322 -23.89 -5.84 10.74
CA SER A 322 -25.35 -5.94 10.81
C SER A 322 -25.92 -7.05 9.93
N CYS A 323 -25.54 -7.10 8.66
CA CYS A 323 -26.08 -8.07 7.69
C CYS A 323 -25.11 -9.17 7.25
N GLY A 324 -23.83 -9.12 7.68
CA GLY A 324 -22.82 -10.11 7.31
C GLY A 324 -22.28 -10.01 5.89
N ALA A 325 -22.67 -9.00 5.11
CA ALA A 325 -22.16 -8.80 3.76
C ALA A 325 -20.65 -8.54 3.75
N GLU A 326 -19.94 -9.22 2.86
CA GLU A 326 -18.48 -9.11 2.67
C GLU A 326 -18.18 -8.23 1.44
N TYR A 327 -17.15 -7.39 1.54
CA TYR A 327 -16.73 -6.46 0.50
C TYR A 327 -15.23 -6.57 0.25
N LEU A 328 -14.85 -7.24 -0.84
CA LEU A 328 -13.48 -7.27 -1.32
C LEU A 328 -13.15 -5.99 -2.10
N ARG A 329 -12.02 -5.37 -1.76
CA ARG A 329 -11.52 -4.12 -2.35
C ARG A 329 -10.27 -4.38 -3.20
N ASP A 330 -10.02 -3.50 -4.17
CA ASP A 330 -8.78 -3.46 -4.97
C ASP A 330 -7.67 -2.61 -4.31
N PHE A 331 -7.93 -2.10 -3.11
CA PHE A 331 -7.03 -1.34 -2.24
C PHE A 331 -7.06 -1.90 -0.81
N GLU A 332 -6.02 -1.59 -0.05
CA GLU A 332 -5.88 -1.96 1.35
C GLU A 332 -6.89 -1.21 2.22
N VAL A 333 -7.56 -1.92 3.12
CA VAL A 333 -8.46 -1.34 4.11
C VAL A 333 -7.66 -0.57 5.16
N GLU A 334 -8.14 0.61 5.53
CA GLU A 334 -7.40 1.57 6.33
C GLU A 334 -7.25 1.20 7.82
N THR A 335 -8.02 0.25 8.33
CA THR A 335 -8.02 -0.18 9.74
C THR A 335 -7.57 -1.64 9.92
N ILE A 336 -7.18 -1.98 11.14
CA ILE A 336 -6.84 -3.34 11.62
C ILE A 336 -7.40 -3.48 13.04
N GLY A 337 -7.81 -4.70 13.41
CA GLY A 337 -8.35 -5.03 14.73
C GLY A 337 -9.86 -4.91 14.77
N LEU A 338 -10.54 -5.32 13.70
CA LEU A 338 -12.01 -5.34 13.58
C LEU A 338 -12.66 -3.96 13.83
N LYS A 339 -11.96 -2.89 13.44
CA LYS A 339 -12.38 -1.50 13.65
C LYS A 339 -13.29 -1.03 12.53
N GLU A 340 -14.10 -0.01 12.82
CA GLU A 340 -14.96 0.60 11.80
C GLU A 340 -14.14 1.29 10.72
N THR A 341 -14.47 1.00 9.46
CA THR A 341 -13.91 1.69 8.30
C THR A 341 -14.71 2.97 8.01
N SER A 342 -14.18 3.80 7.11
CA SER A 342 -14.87 5.01 6.64
C SER A 342 -16.12 4.73 5.78
N ARG A 343 -16.39 3.46 5.45
CA ARG A 343 -17.42 3.06 4.47
C ARG A 343 -18.64 2.46 5.14
N ARG A 344 -19.76 2.47 4.41
CA ARG A 344 -21.06 1.94 4.84
C ARG A 344 -21.52 0.81 3.94
N CYS A 345 -22.29 -0.10 4.51
CA CYS A 345 -22.91 -1.21 3.81
C CYS A 345 -23.86 -0.69 2.72
N SER A 346 -23.65 -1.20 1.51
CA SER A 346 -24.45 -0.88 0.33
C SER A 346 -25.70 -1.76 0.19
N VAL A 347 -25.90 -2.74 1.09
CA VAL A 347 -27.14 -3.54 1.10
C VAL A 347 -28.30 -2.61 1.45
N GLU A 348 -29.36 -2.70 0.65
CA GLU A 348 -30.56 -1.89 0.82
C GLU A 348 -31.10 -2.04 2.26
N LYS A 349 -31.46 -0.92 2.88
CA LYS A 349 -31.96 -0.84 4.27
C LYS A 349 -30.97 -1.22 5.38
N CYS A 350 -29.70 -1.53 5.08
CA CYS A 350 -28.68 -1.77 6.10
C CYS A 350 -27.93 -0.49 6.48
N GLY A 351 -27.10 0.05 5.59
CA GLY A 351 -26.37 1.32 5.80
C GLY A 351 -25.39 1.37 6.99
N ALA A 352 -25.20 0.26 7.71
CA ALA A 352 -24.29 0.16 8.86
C ALA A 352 -22.84 0.41 8.44
N LYS A 353 -22.01 0.92 9.34
CA LYS A 353 -20.57 1.06 9.08
C LYS A 353 -19.93 -0.31 8.90
N LEU A 354 -19.03 -0.41 7.95
CA LEU A 354 -18.26 -1.62 7.69
C LEU A 354 -17.11 -1.72 8.69
N ARG A 355 -16.60 -2.92 8.92
CA ARG A 355 -15.42 -3.19 9.73
C ARG A 355 -14.36 -3.92 8.93
N ASP A 356 -13.08 -3.67 9.22
CA ASP A 356 -12.01 -4.53 8.68
C ASP A 356 -12.12 -5.97 9.24
N THR A 357 -11.37 -6.89 8.66
CA THR A 357 -11.38 -8.30 9.06
C THR A 357 -10.09 -8.76 9.71
N VAL A 358 -9.05 -7.93 9.71
CA VAL A 358 -7.72 -8.33 10.19
C VAL A 358 -7.73 -8.33 11.70
N LEU A 359 -7.36 -9.46 12.29
CA LEU A 359 -7.38 -9.65 13.73
C LEU A 359 -6.23 -8.89 14.41
N ASP A 360 -6.51 -8.30 15.57
CA ASP A 360 -5.50 -7.97 16.57
C ASP A 360 -5.13 -9.21 17.40
N TRP A 361 -4.11 -9.12 18.25
CA TRP A 361 -3.59 -10.26 19.01
C TRP A 361 -4.61 -10.88 19.97
N GLU A 362 -5.45 -10.05 20.58
CA GLU A 362 -6.47 -10.48 21.55
C GLU A 362 -7.79 -10.89 20.88
N ASP A 363 -7.94 -10.67 19.57
CA ASP A 363 -9.16 -11.02 18.86
C ASP A 363 -9.29 -12.54 18.70
N ALA A 364 -10.52 -13.04 18.92
CA ALA A 364 -10.83 -14.42 18.67
C ALA A 364 -10.84 -14.72 17.15
N LEU A 365 -10.36 -15.92 16.76
CA LEU A 365 -10.50 -16.39 15.39
C LEU A 365 -11.99 -16.40 14.98
N PRO A 366 -12.34 -15.96 13.76
CA PRO A 366 -13.72 -15.87 13.30
C PRO A 366 -14.36 -17.26 13.26
N PRO A 367 -15.47 -17.50 14.00
CA PRO A 367 -16.09 -18.83 14.08
C PRO A 367 -16.52 -19.38 12.71
N LYS A 368 -16.96 -18.51 11.79
CA LYS A 368 -17.34 -18.88 10.42
C LYS A 368 -16.18 -19.56 9.67
N GLU A 369 -14.98 -18.99 9.76
CA GLU A 369 -13.79 -19.55 9.10
C GLU A 369 -13.26 -20.77 9.87
N MET A 370 -13.21 -20.69 11.20
CA MET A 370 -12.67 -21.74 12.06
C MET A 370 -13.48 -23.04 11.98
N ASN A 371 -14.82 -22.95 11.99
CA ASN A 371 -15.69 -24.12 11.90
C ASN A 371 -15.57 -24.84 10.55
N LEU A 372 -15.48 -24.09 9.46
CA LEU A 372 -15.24 -24.65 8.13
C LEU A 372 -13.85 -25.27 8.04
N ALA A 373 -12.81 -24.58 8.50
CA ALA A 373 -11.45 -25.09 8.54
C ALA A 373 -11.35 -26.41 9.32
N GLU A 374 -11.93 -26.49 10.52
CA GLU A 374 -11.95 -27.70 11.32
C GLU A 374 -12.74 -28.83 10.66
N LYS A 375 -13.91 -28.53 10.07
CA LYS A 375 -14.71 -29.50 9.32
C LYS A 375 -13.89 -30.13 8.19
N HIS A 376 -13.25 -29.31 7.36
CA HIS A 376 -12.46 -29.80 6.23
C HIS A 376 -11.22 -30.56 6.68
N CYS A 377 -10.50 -30.11 7.73
CA CYS A 377 -9.37 -30.87 8.26
C CYS A 377 -9.79 -32.24 8.83
N LYS A 378 -10.97 -32.37 9.46
CA LYS A 378 -11.48 -33.67 9.93
C LYS A 378 -11.80 -34.63 8.78
N MET A 379 -12.26 -34.11 7.65
CA MET A 379 -12.57 -34.90 6.46
C MET A 379 -11.33 -35.22 5.61
N GLY A 380 -10.26 -34.45 5.76
CA GLY A 380 -9.07 -34.55 4.92
C GLY A 380 -8.31 -35.85 5.12
N ASP A 381 -8.04 -36.55 4.02
CA ASP A 381 -7.12 -37.70 4.00
C ASP A 381 -5.67 -37.27 3.75
N VAL A 382 -5.46 -36.07 3.21
CA VAL A 382 -4.16 -35.38 3.17
C VAL A 382 -4.36 -33.90 3.56
N VAL A 383 -3.63 -33.44 4.56
CA VAL A 383 -3.47 -32.01 4.88
C VAL A 383 -2.05 -31.57 4.54
N LEU A 384 -1.92 -30.70 3.55
CA LEU A 384 -0.65 -30.17 3.06
C LEU A 384 -0.38 -28.77 3.63
N CYS A 385 0.58 -28.65 4.53
CA CYS A 385 1.01 -27.39 5.13
C CYS A 385 2.12 -26.74 4.29
N LEU A 386 1.91 -25.51 3.83
CA LEU A 386 2.83 -24.79 2.94
C LEU A 386 3.26 -23.46 3.57
N GLY A 387 4.56 -23.27 3.76
CA GLY A 387 5.14 -21.97 4.14
C GLY A 387 4.61 -21.42 5.47
N THR A 388 4.35 -22.29 6.45
CA THR A 388 3.94 -21.90 7.80
C THR A 388 4.85 -22.55 8.83
N SER A 389 5.20 -21.79 9.87
CA SER A 389 5.96 -22.30 11.01
C SER A 389 5.10 -23.08 12.02
N LEU A 390 3.77 -23.08 11.87
CA LEU A 390 2.82 -23.79 12.73
C LEU A 390 3.01 -23.51 14.24
N GLN A 391 3.24 -22.24 14.60
CA GLN A 391 3.42 -21.82 15.99
C GLN A 391 2.13 -21.22 16.60
N ILE A 392 1.37 -20.44 15.84
CA ILE A 392 0.23 -19.67 16.36
C ILE A 392 -0.98 -20.56 16.65
N THR A 393 -1.36 -20.63 17.93
CA THR A 393 -2.54 -21.33 18.42
C THR A 393 -3.78 -20.43 18.29
N PRO A 394 -4.98 -20.97 18.01
CA PRO A 394 -5.28 -22.39 17.78
C PRO A 394 -5.07 -22.86 16.33
N ALA A 395 -4.80 -21.96 15.38
CA ALA A 395 -4.70 -22.26 13.96
C ALA A 395 -3.69 -23.38 13.65
N CYS A 396 -2.53 -23.39 14.29
CA CYS A 396 -1.47 -24.39 14.07
C CYS A 396 -1.86 -25.83 14.43
N ASN A 397 -2.96 -26.03 15.17
CA ASN A 397 -3.45 -27.35 15.55
C ASN A 397 -4.51 -27.90 14.58
N LEU A 398 -5.02 -27.09 13.64
CA LEU A 398 -6.01 -27.53 12.65
C LEU A 398 -5.51 -28.70 11.79
N PRO A 399 -4.28 -28.69 11.25
CA PRO A 399 -3.79 -29.83 10.46
C PRO A 399 -3.80 -31.15 11.23
N LEU A 400 -3.64 -31.13 12.56
CA LEU A 400 -3.64 -32.34 13.39
C LEU A 400 -5.01 -33.02 13.46
N LYS A 401 -6.10 -32.32 13.09
CA LYS A 401 -7.46 -32.85 13.18
C LYS A 401 -7.70 -34.01 12.20
N CYS A 402 -6.95 -34.08 11.09
CA CYS A 402 -7.06 -35.18 10.11
C CYS A 402 -6.58 -36.52 10.66
N LEU A 403 -5.63 -36.51 11.61
CA LEU A 403 -5.01 -37.73 12.15
C LEU A 403 -6.03 -38.65 12.82
N ARG A 404 -7.10 -38.09 13.41
CA ARG A 404 -8.18 -38.87 14.03
C ARG A 404 -8.95 -39.72 13.02
N GLY A 405 -9.02 -39.28 11.76
CA GLY A 405 -9.64 -40.00 10.66
C GLY A 405 -8.66 -40.86 9.85
N GLY A 406 -7.41 -41.02 10.32
CA GLY A 406 -6.35 -41.71 9.57
C GLY A 406 -5.75 -40.89 8.43
N GLY A 407 -6.07 -39.60 8.32
CA GLY A 407 -5.49 -38.70 7.33
C GLY A 407 -4.01 -38.44 7.58
N LYS A 408 -3.29 -38.02 6.54
CA LYS A 408 -1.85 -37.76 6.56
C LYS A 408 -1.55 -36.27 6.59
N ILE A 409 -0.46 -35.89 7.25
CA ILE A 409 0.04 -34.52 7.26
C ILE A 409 1.34 -34.47 6.46
N VAL A 410 1.43 -33.52 5.53
CA VAL A 410 2.67 -33.18 4.85
C VAL A 410 3.04 -31.73 5.15
N ILE A 411 4.31 -31.46 5.44
CA ILE A 411 4.81 -30.12 5.74
C ILE A 411 5.88 -29.75 4.73
N VAL A 412 5.69 -28.63 4.04
CA VAL A 412 6.68 -28.00 3.15
C VAL A 412 7.07 -26.66 3.76
N ASN A 413 8.24 -26.60 4.37
CA ASN A 413 8.74 -25.38 5.02
C ASN A 413 10.27 -25.40 5.12
N LEU A 414 10.90 -24.23 4.94
CA LEU A 414 12.35 -24.10 5.09
C LEU A 414 12.78 -24.28 6.54
N GLN A 415 12.02 -23.73 7.49
CA GLN A 415 12.31 -23.84 8.91
C GLN A 415 11.64 -25.08 9.51
N LYS A 416 12.20 -25.63 10.60
CA LYS A 416 11.53 -26.67 11.40
C LYS A 416 10.23 -26.13 11.99
N THR A 417 9.26 -27.03 12.19
CA THR A 417 7.98 -26.70 12.82
C THR A 417 7.76 -27.52 14.09
N PRO A 418 6.94 -27.04 15.04
CA PRO A 418 6.56 -27.83 16.21
C PRO A 418 5.80 -29.13 15.87
N LYS A 419 5.37 -29.31 14.62
CA LYS A 419 4.53 -30.43 14.19
C LYS A 419 5.27 -31.46 13.33
N ASP A 420 6.57 -31.27 13.08
CA ASP A 420 7.38 -32.15 12.20
C ASP A 420 7.30 -33.62 12.62
N LYS A 421 7.36 -33.92 13.92
CA LYS A 421 7.28 -35.30 14.46
C LYS A 421 5.93 -35.98 14.20
N LYS A 422 4.88 -35.23 13.86
CA LYS A 422 3.54 -35.74 13.55
C LYS A 422 3.28 -35.83 12.05
N ALA A 423 4.16 -35.28 11.22
CA ALA A 423 4.01 -35.30 9.78
C ALA A 423 4.47 -36.64 9.20
N ASN A 424 3.75 -37.10 8.18
CA ASN A 424 4.12 -38.28 7.40
C ASN A 424 5.25 -37.98 6.41
N LEU A 425 5.37 -36.71 6.00
CA LEU A 425 6.41 -36.22 5.10
C LEU A 425 6.75 -34.77 5.45
N VAL A 426 8.04 -34.48 5.60
CA VAL A 426 8.56 -33.12 5.79
C VAL A 426 9.54 -32.82 4.67
N ILE A 427 9.30 -31.73 3.96
CA ILE A 427 10.10 -31.27 2.82
C ILE A 427 10.70 -29.91 3.16
N HIS A 428 12.02 -29.83 3.15
CA HIS A 428 12.77 -28.61 3.37
C HIS A 428 13.21 -28.04 2.03
N GLY A 429 12.38 -27.18 1.45
CA GLY A 429 12.64 -26.54 0.16
C GLY A 429 11.70 -25.37 -0.10
N PHE A 430 12.05 -24.55 -1.10
CA PHE A 430 11.19 -23.45 -1.53
C PHE A 430 9.85 -23.99 -2.02
N VAL A 431 8.76 -23.44 -1.50
CA VAL A 431 7.40 -23.95 -1.78
C VAL A 431 7.09 -23.91 -3.28
N ASP A 432 7.45 -22.82 -3.97
CA ASP A 432 7.25 -22.72 -5.42
C ASP A 432 7.95 -23.84 -6.18
N LYS A 433 9.19 -24.20 -5.79
CA LYS A 433 9.93 -25.29 -6.43
C LYS A 433 9.29 -26.66 -6.16
N VAL A 434 8.90 -26.92 -4.91
CA VAL A 434 8.26 -28.19 -4.53
C VAL A 434 6.93 -28.37 -5.28
N ILE A 435 6.11 -27.32 -5.32
CA ILE A 435 4.81 -27.36 -5.98
C ILE A 435 4.95 -27.41 -7.49
N ALA A 436 5.94 -26.74 -8.10
CA ALA A 436 6.25 -26.89 -9.52
C ALA A 436 6.51 -28.36 -9.89
N GLY A 437 7.41 -29.03 -9.15
CA GLY A 437 7.73 -30.43 -9.40
C GLY A 437 6.54 -31.38 -9.17
N VAL A 438 5.66 -31.06 -8.20
CA VAL A 438 4.40 -31.79 -8.02
C VAL A 438 3.47 -31.62 -9.22
N MET A 439 3.29 -30.39 -9.71
CA MET A 439 2.45 -30.10 -10.87
C MET A 439 2.97 -30.78 -12.13
N GLU A 440 4.30 -30.79 -12.33
CA GLU A 440 4.98 -31.52 -13.40
C GLU A 440 4.73 -33.03 -13.31
N PHE A 441 4.90 -33.64 -12.13
CA PHE A 441 4.61 -35.06 -11.91
C PHE A 441 3.15 -35.42 -12.19
N LEU A 442 2.22 -34.54 -11.83
CA LEU A 442 0.79 -34.71 -12.10
C LEU A 442 0.40 -34.39 -13.55
N ASN A 443 1.36 -33.94 -14.38
CA ASN A 443 1.14 -33.47 -15.75
C ASN A 443 0.07 -32.37 -15.83
N MET A 444 0.13 -31.41 -14.91
CA MET A 444 -0.82 -30.30 -14.80
C MET A 444 -0.11 -28.97 -15.05
N GLN A 445 -0.62 -28.20 -16.00
CA GLN A 445 -0.11 -26.87 -16.32
C GLN A 445 -0.56 -25.84 -15.28
N ILE A 446 0.37 -25.01 -14.80
CA ILE A 446 0.06 -23.91 -13.89
C ILE A 446 -0.48 -22.74 -14.73
N PRO A 447 -1.73 -22.31 -14.50
CA PRO A 447 -2.32 -21.24 -15.30
C PRO A 447 -1.61 -19.91 -15.04
N PRO A 448 -1.46 -19.04 -16.06
CA PRO A 448 -0.98 -17.69 -15.85
C PRO A 448 -1.95 -16.89 -14.98
N TYR A 449 -1.41 -15.92 -14.24
CA TYR A 449 -2.21 -14.97 -13.49
C TYR A 449 -2.48 -13.72 -14.34
N ILE A 450 -3.76 -13.44 -14.59
CA ILE A 450 -4.20 -12.23 -15.28
C ILE A 450 -4.85 -11.29 -14.27
N ARG A 451 -4.28 -10.08 -14.12
CA ARG A 451 -4.87 -9.03 -13.30
C ARG A 451 -5.75 -8.12 -14.15
N ILE A 452 -7.02 -8.02 -13.78
CA ILE A 452 -7.96 -7.05 -14.33
C ILE A 452 -8.33 -6.06 -13.23
N ASP A 453 -7.99 -4.79 -13.41
CA ASP A 453 -8.43 -3.71 -12.52
C ASP A 453 -9.66 -3.01 -13.13
N LEU A 454 -10.56 -2.54 -12.28
CA LEU A 454 -11.83 -1.93 -12.69
C LEU A 454 -11.89 -0.45 -12.29
N PHE A 455 -12.49 0.38 -13.12
CA PHE A 455 -12.80 1.76 -12.76
C PHE A 455 -14.09 2.22 -13.44
N GLN A 456 -14.62 3.36 -13.02
CA GLN A 456 -15.81 3.95 -13.63
C GLN A 456 -15.56 5.38 -14.10
N THR A 457 -16.13 5.72 -15.25
CA THR A 457 -16.30 7.10 -15.70
C THR A 457 -17.70 7.56 -15.40
N ILE A 458 -17.83 8.71 -14.75
CA ILE A 458 -19.11 9.32 -14.38
C ILE A 458 -19.23 10.65 -15.12
N LEU A 459 -20.05 10.68 -16.16
CA LEU A 459 -20.37 11.87 -16.93
C LEU A 459 -21.64 12.49 -16.37
N THR A 460 -21.55 13.67 -15.77
CA THR A 460 -22.70 14.44 -15.28
C THR A 460 -22.90 15.65 -16.17
N GLN A 461 -24.14 15.91 -16.60
CA GLN A 461 -24.46 17.01 -17.51
C GLN A 461 -25.61 17.89 -17.01
N SER A 462 -25.51 19.19 -17.28
CA SER A 462 -26.55 20.18 -16.99
C SER A 462 -26.68 21.15 -18.15
N LEU A 463 -27.91 21.46 -18.55
CA LEU A 463 -28.19 22.42 -19.62
C LEU A 463 -28.04 23.85 -19.09
N SER A 464 -27.45 24.74 -19.89
CA SER A 464 -27.51 26.17 -19.62
C SER A 464 -28.93 26.70 -19.74
N SER A 465 -29.21 27.86 -19.14
CA SER A 465 -30.54 28.48 -19.15
C SER A 465 -31.07 28.74 -20.56
N ASP A 466 -30.19 29.06 -21.51
CA ASP A 466 -30.51 29.26 -22.93
C ASP A 466 -30.61 27.95 -23.74
N LYS A 467 -30.38 26.80 -23.12
CA LYS A 467 -30.34 25.44 -23.72
C LYS A 467 -29.34 25.27 -24.88
N LYS A 468 -28.49 26.27 -25.15
CA LYS A 468 -27.48 26.23 -26.21
C LYS A 468 -26.24 25.44 -25.80
N PHE A 469 -25.92 25.46 -24.51
CA PHE A 469 -24.72 24.83 -23.97
C PHE A 469 -25.07 23.72 -22.98
N VAL A 470 -24.14 22.78 -22.87
CA VAL A 470 -24.11 21.74 -21.85
C VAL A 470 -22.88 21.97 -20.99
N ASN A 471 -23.08 22.19 -19.70
CA ASN A 471 -22.00 22.10 -18.71
C ASN A 471 -21.90 20.64 -18.29
N TRP A 472 -20.75 20.03 -18.55
CA TRP A 472 -20.51 18.64 -18.23
C TRP A 472 -19.26 18.46 -17.39
N THR A 473 -19.30 17.41 -16.59
CA THR A 473 -18.21 16.99 -15.72
C THR A 473 -17.99 15.51 -15.95
N ILE A 474 -16.77 15.12 -16.30
CA ILE A 474 -16.36 13.71 -16.25
C ILE A 474 -15.47 13.47 -15.04
N ARG A 475 -15.79 12.43 -14.29
CA ARG A 475 -15.00 11.94 -13.16
C ARG A 475 -14.53 10.52 -13.45
N ILE A 476 -13.24 10.25 -13.27
CA ILE A 476 -12.68 8.91 -13.23
C ILE A 476 -12.60 8.50 -11.75
N ALA A 477 -13.29 7.44 -11.37
CA ALA A 477 -13.46 7.02 -9.98
C ALA A 477 -13.36 5.50 -9.81
N SER A 478 -13.12 5.07 -8.57
CA SER A 478 -13.20 3.65 -8.19
C SER A 478 -14.64 3.14 -8.28
N ILE A 479 -14.79 1.87 -8.65
CA ILE A 479 -16.09 1.17 -8.61
C ILE A 479 -16.59 0.95 -7.17
N HIS A 480 -15.71 1.07 -6.18
CA HIS A 480 -16.02 0.88 -4.77
C HIS A 480 -16.61 2.12 -4.10
N GLY A 481 -16.72 3.24 -4.82
CA GLY A 481 -17.34 4.47 -4.36
C GLY A 481 -16.56 5.72 -4.78
N LEU A 482 -17.20 6.89 -4.69
CA LEU A 482 -16.60 8.15 -5.13
C LEU A 482 -15.37 8.55 -4.31
N ASN A 483 -15.36 8.20 -3.03
CA ASN A 483 -14.27 8.54 -2.10
C ASN A 483 -13.27 7.38 -1.94
N ALA A 484 -13.51 6.25 -2.59
CA ALA A 484 -12.59 5.13 -2.56
C ALA A 484 -11.37 5.43 -3.45
N PRO A 485 -10.16 5.04 -3.03
CA PRO A 485 -8.96 5.28 -3.82
C PRO A 485 -8.99 4.44 -5.11
N LEU A 486 -8.32 4.95 -6.14
CA LEU A 486 -8.12 4.26 -7.41
C LEU A 486 -6.62 4.05 -7.64
N PRO A 487 -5.98 3.10 -6.95
CA PRO A 487 -4.53 3.15 -6.73
C PRO A 487 -3.70 2.72 -7.96
N PHE A 488 -4.30 2.03 -8.93
CA PHE A 488 -3.59 1.59 -10.14
C PHE A 488 -3.47 2.70 -11.22
N ILE A 489 -4.18 3.83 -11.07
CA ILE A 489 -4.09 4.97 -11.99
C ILE A 489 -3.29 6.10 -11.32
N LYS A 490 -2.17 6.46 -11.95
CA LYS A 490 -1.26 7.52 -11.50
C LYS A 490 -1.71 8.89 -11.99
N SER A 491 -2.05 9.00 -13.27
CA SER A 491 -2.58 10.23 -13.87
C SER A 491 -3.44 9.93 -15.09
N VAL A 492 -4.24 10.90 -15.51
CA VAL A 492 -5.07 10.81 -16.72
C VAL A 492 -4.77 11.98 -17.64
N GLU A 493 -4.27 11.69 -18.82
CA GLU A 493 -4.14 12.65 -19.92
C GLU A 493 -5.45 12.65 -20.73
N VAL A 494 -5.99 13.83 -20.98
CA VAL A 494 -7.25 14.02 -21.72
C VAL A 494 -6.96 14.82 -22.98
N SER A 495 -7.28 14.23 -24.13
CA SER A 495 -7.22 14.88 -25.44
C SER A 495 -8.53 14.68 -26.21
N PHE A 496 -8.68 15.38 -27.34
CA PHE A 496 -9.92 15.43 -28.12
C PHE A 496 -9.62 15.28 -29.61
N SER A 497 -10.56 14.73 -30.39
CA SER A 497 -10.40 14.53 -31.83
C SER A 497 -10.28 15.81 -32.66
N ASP A 498 -10.70 16.96 -32.11
CA ASP A 498 -10.71 18.26 -32.81
C ASP A 498 -9.63 19.23 -32.30
N ASN A 499 -8.71 19.57 -33.21
CA ASN A 499 -7.48 20.32 -32.94
C ASN A 499 -7.63 21.83 -32.61
N GLN A 500 -8.83 22.38 -32.35
CA GLN A 500 -8.97 23.83 -32.13
C GLN A 500 -9.92 24.32 -31.01
N ASN A 501 -10.72 23.47 -30.35
CA ASN A 501 -11.74 23.97 -29.40
C ASN A 501 -11.52 23.59 -27.92
N TYR A 502 -10.77 22.52 -27.61
CA TYR A 502 -10.50 22.12 -26.23
C TYR A 502 -9.02 21.98 -25.95
N LYS A 503 -8.57 22.66 -24.91
CA LYS A 503 -7.23 22.45 -24.36
C LYS A 503 -7.16 21.09 -23.67
N GLU A 504 -6.13 20.33 -24.03
CA GLU A 504 -5.73 19.10 -23.34
C GLU A 504 -5.58 19.35 -21.84
N ALA A 505 -5.81 18.30 -21.05
CA ALA A 505 -5.69 18.35 -19.60
C ALA A 505 -4.91 17.16 -19.08
N ILE A 506 -4.14 17.38 -18.02
CA ILE A 506 -3.46 16.31 -17.29
C ILE A 506 -3.98 16.33 -15.85
N LEU A 507 -4.62 15.24 -15.44
CA LEU A 507 -5.21 15.05 -14.13
C LEU A 507 -4.23 14.21 -13.29
N ASN A 508 -3.46 14.86 -12.42
CA ASN A 508 -2.39 14.22 -11.63
C ASN A 508 -2.79 13.84 -10.20
N THR A 509 -3.97 14.28 -9.76
CA THR A 509 -4.44 14.06 -8.39
C THR A 509 -5.89 13.56 -8.39
N GLN A 510 -6.18 12.64 -7.49
CA GLN A 510 -7.54 12.18 -7.25
C GLN A 510 -8.29 13.21 -6.38
N PRO A 511 -9.60 13.45 -6.64
CA PRO A 511 -10.40 12.85 -7.70
C PRO A 511 -10.04 13.38 -9.09
N PHE A 512 -9.86 12.48 -10.06
CA PHE A 512 -9.60 12.84 -11.45
C PHE A 512 -10.88 13.41 -12.06
N LEU A 513 -10.94 14.74 -12.18
CA LEU A 513 -12.13 15.47 -12.56
C LEU A 513 -11.83 16.47 -13.67
N LEU A 514 -12.63 16.45 -14.73
CA LEU A 514 -12.59 17.46 -15.79
C LEU A 514 -13.96 18.08 -15.97
N LYS A 515 -14.01 19.42 -15.91
CA LYS A 515 -15.21 20.21 -16.18
C LYS A 515 -15.04 21.01 -17.46
N ARG A 516 -16.08 21.03 -18.29
CA ARG A 516 -16.12 21.76 -19.56
C ARG A 516 -17.53 22.23 -19.87
N ARG A 517 -17.61 23.18 -20.80
CA ARG A 517 -18.84 23.68 -21.40
C ARG A 517 -18.75 23.46 -22.91
N THR A 518 -19.82 22.94 -23.49
CA THR A 518 -19.86 22.59 -24.93
C THR A 518 -21.17 23.04 -25.54
N VAL A 519 -21.15 23.40 -26.81
CA VAL A 519 -22.37 23.62 -27.60
C VAL A 519 -23.11 22.29 -27.72
N ARG A 520 -24.40 22.27 -27.37
CA ARG A 520 -25.18 21.03 -27.23
C ARG A 520 -25.21 20.16 -28.50
N ALA A 521 -25.21 20.79 -29.67
CA ALA A 521 -25.28 20.09 -30.96
C ALA A 521 -23.92 19.51 -31.41
N LEU A 522 -22.82 19.86 -30.76
CA LEU A 522 -21.49 19.39 -31.14
C LEU A 522 -21.28 17.95 -30.68
N THR A 523 -20.84 17.09 -31.59
CA THR A 523 -20.35 15.74 -31.32
C THR A 523 -18.84 15.71 -31.44
N PHE A 524 -18.17 15.00 -30.54
CA PHE A 524 -16.72 14.89 -30.57
C PHE A 524 -16.26 13.61 -29.87
N GLU A 525 -14.99 13.25 -30.04
CA GLU A 525 -14.38 12.13 -29.33
C GLU A 525 -13.39 12.65 -28.30
N MET A 526 -13.44 12.08 -27.11
CA MET A 526 -12.48 12.32 -26.05
C MET A 526 -11.63 11.07 -25.83
N PHE A 527 -10.33 11.25 -25.73
CA PHE A 527 -9.39 10.19 -25.44
C PHE A 527 -8.87 10.36 -24.02
N LEU A 528 -9.04 9.30 -23.22
CA LEU A 528 -8.49 9.20 -21.88
C LEU A 528 -7.28 8.27 -21.93
N LYS A 529 -6.08 8.85 -21.89
CA LYS A 529 -4.86 8.08 -21.70
C LYS A 529 -4.60 7.94 -20.20
N LEU A 530 -4.82 6.74 -19.69
CA LEU A 530 -4.65 6.37 -18.29
C LEU A 530 -3.20 5.94 -18.08
N ASN A 531 -2.43 6.75 -17.37
CA ASN A 531 -1.07 6.39 -16.96
C ASN A 531 -1.13 5.56 -15.69
N PHE A 532 -0.55 4.36 -15.73
CA PHE A 532 -0.63 3.42 -14.64
C PHE A 532 0.43 3.65 -13.57
N SER A 533 0.11 3.22 -12.34
CA SER A 533 1.03 3.21 -11.20
C SER A 533 2.07 2.09 -11.32
N ASP A 534 3.16 2.22 -10.56
CA ASP A 534 4.23 1.21 -10.51
C ASP A 534 3.66 -0.20 -10.20
N GLY A 535 4.23 -1.22 -10.85
CA GLY A 535 3.77 -2.61 -10.74
C GLY A 535 2.68 -3.01 -11.74
N CYS A 536 2.26 -2.13 -12.65
CA CYS A 536 1.49 -2.52 -13.84
C CYS A 536 2.42 -3.05 -14.94
N GLY A 537 1.97 -4.02 -15.72
CA GLY A 537 2.73 -4.65 -16.82
C GLY A 537 2.84 -3.76 -18.07
N CYS A 538 2.08 -2.67 -18.13
CA CYS A 538 2.22 -1.63 -19.15
C CYS A 538 2.20 -0.24 -18.50
N LEU A 539 2.70 0.77 -19.21
CA LEU A 539 2.81 2.14 -18.70
C LEU A 539 1.48 2.90 -18.77
N SER A 540 0.65 2.62 -19.77
CA SER A 540 -0.61 3.32 -19.98
C SER A 540 -1.54 2.55 -20.92
N THR A 541 -2.82 2.89 -20.91
CA THR A 541 -3.77 2.53 -21.97
C THR A 541 -4.59 3.75 -22.38
N GLN A 542 -5.17 3.73 -23.58
CA GLN A 542 -6.01 4.81 -24.07
C GLN A 542 -7.43 4.29 -24.30
N ILE A 543 -8.41 5.01 -23.74
CA ILE A 543 -9.83 4.71 -23.89
C ILE A 543 -10.49 5.85 -24.65
N LYS A 544 -11.33 5.49 -25.61
CA LYS A 544 -12.09 6.42 -26.42
C LYS A 544 -13.50 6.56 -25.86
N ILE A 545 -13.94 7.79 -25.63
CA ILE A 545 -15.27 8.12 -25.13
C ILE A 545 -15.97 9.04 -26.15
N PRO A 546 -17.02 8.57 -26.83
CA PRO A 546 -17.80 9.40 -27.73
C PRO A 546 -18.72 10.33 -26.94
N PHE A 547 -18.79 11.61 -27.34
CA PHE A 547 -19.72 12.58 -26.77
C PHE A 547 -20.79 12.94 -27.80
N ASN A 548 -22.05 12.67 -27.43
CA ASN A 548 -23.23 13.13 -28.14
C ASN A 548 -24.33 13.49 -27.12
N PHE A 549 -24.57 14.78 -26.89
CA PHE A 549 -25.54 15.24 -25.90
C PHE A 549 -27.01 15.18 -26.38
N LEU A 550 -27.23 14.86 -27.66
CA LEU A 550 -28.56 14.71 -28.28
C LEU A 550 -29.00 13.24 -28.33
N ALA A 551 -28.06 12.30 -28.44
CA ALA A 551 -28.34 10.88 -28.34
C ALA A 551 -28.50 10.45 -26.86
N SER A 552 -29.36 9.45 -26.64
CA SER A 552 -29.34 8.66 -25.41
C SER A 552 -28.48 7.44 -25.62
N SER A 553 -27.51 7.21 -24.75
CA SER A 553 -26.84 5.92 -24.66
C SER A 553 -27.81 4.88 -24.12
N GLU A 554 -27.84 3.68 -24.71
CA GLU A 554 -28.59 2.57 -24.15
C GLU A 554 -27.88 2.02 -22.91
N ASP A 555 -28.66 1.78 -21.86
CA ASP A 555 -28.19 1.12 -20.65
C ASP A 555 -27.95 -0.36 -20.95
N PHE A 556 -26.82 -0.88 -20.50
CA PHE A 556 -26.54 -2.31 -20.59
C PHE A 556 -25.67 -2.77 -19.43
N LYS A 557 -25.81 -4.05 -19.11
CA LYS A 557 -24.97 -4.70 -18.11
C LYS A 557 -24.62 -6.07 -18.64
N LEU A 558 -23.35 -6.27 -18.97
CA LEU A 558 -22.87 -7.59 -19.33
C LEU A 558 -22.83 -8.46 -18.07
N ASP A 559 -22.87 -9.78 -18.26
CA ASP A 559 -22.42 -10.68 -17.20
C ASP A 559 -20.95 -10.38 -16.92
N LYS A 560 -20.72 -9.79 -15.75
CA LYS A 560 -19.41 -9.31 -15.33
C LYS A 560 -18.39 -10.43 -15.29
N ASN A 561 -18.80 -11.64 -14.87
CA ASN A 561 -17.91 -12.79 -14.79
C ASN A 561 -17.54 -13.29 -16.19
N ALA A 562 -18.54 -13.43 -17.08
CA ALA A 562 -18.29 -13.86 -18.45
C ALA A 562 -17.40 -12.89 -19.22
N ALA A 563 -17.64 -11.57 -19.08
CA ALA A 563 -16.80 -10.54 -19.71
C ALA A 563 -15.36 -10.55 -19.19
N ILE A 564 -15.18 -10.72 -17.88
CA ILE A 564 -13.86 -10.83 -17.25
C ILE A 564 -13.12 -12.08 -17.75
N GLU A 565 -13.79 -13.24 -17.82
CA GLU A 565 -13.16 -14.46 -18.32
C GLU A 565 -12.76 -14.35 -19.79
N GLN A 566 -13.62 -13.78 -20.66
CA GLN A 566 -13.26 -13.53 -22.06
C GLN A 566 -12.01 -12.64 -22.19
N MET A 567 -11.89 -11.60 -21.35
CA MET A 567 -10.70 -10.76 -21.33
C MET A 567 -9.46 -11.51 -20.84
N LYS A 568 -9.61 -12.44 -19.88
CA LYS A 568 -8.49 -13.28 -19.43
C LYS A 568 -8.02 -14.18 -20.56
N ASP A 569 -8.92 -14.84 -21.28
CA ASP A 569 -8.57 -15.73 -22.38
C ASP A 569 -7.82 -14.99 -23.49
N ALA A 570 -8.31 -13.80 -23.89
CA ALA A 570 -7.64 -12.95 -24.88
C ALA A 570 -6.26 -12.47 -24.39
N ALA A 571 -6.14 -12.10 -23.11
CA ALA A 571 -4.87 -11.68 -22.52
C ALA A 571 -3.85 -12.83 -22.44
N ILE A 572 -4.31 -14.06 -22.23
CA ILE A 572 -3.45 -15.25 -22.25
C ILE A 572 -2.94 -15.50 -23.66
N GLN A 573 -3.82 -15.44 -24.66
CA GLN A 573 -3.46 -15.68 -26.06
C GLN A 573 -2.44 -14.65 -26.59
N ASP A 574 -2.67 -13.36 -26.32
CA ASP A 574 -1.84 -12.29 -26.86
C ASP A 574 -0.70 -11.86 -25.92
N SER A 575 -0.68 -12.38 -24.68
CA SER A 575 0.28 -12.03 -23.62
C SER A 575 0.48 -10.51 -23.45
N SER A 576 -0.59 -9.73 -23.62
CA SER A 576 -0.53 -8.27 -23.68
C SER A 576 -1.34 -7.57 -22.59
N CYS A 577 -0.78 -6.50 -22.04
CA CYS A 577 -1.45 -5.61 -21.09
C CYS A 577 -2.08 -4.41 -21.82
N GLY A 578 -3.05 -3.75 -21.18
CA GLY A 578 -3.72 -2.56 -21.70
C GLY A 578 -5.02 -2.84 -22.47
N GLN A 579 -5.33 -4.12 -22.74
CA GLN A 579 -6.64 -4.54 -23.25
C GLN A 579 -7.74 -4.04 -22.30
N ASN A 580 -8.79 -3.46 -22.86
CA ASN A 580 -9.87 -2.87 -22.09
C ASN A 580 -11.24 -3.16 -22.72
N ALA A 581 -12.26 -3.22 -21.87
CA ALA A 581 -13.64 -3.41 -22.29
C ALA A 581 -14.60 -2.64 -21.38
N VAL A 582 -15.75 -2.25 -21.92
CA VAL A 582 -16.86 -1.70 -21.13
C VAL A 582 -17.75 -2.86 -20.69
N ILE A 583 -17.97 -2.99 -19.38
CA ILE A 583 -18.74 -4.10 -18.80
C ILE A 583 -20.13 -3.70 -18.31
N GLU A 584 -20.33 -2.42 -18.00
CA GLU A 584 -21.61 -1.89 -17.54
C GLU A 584 -21.75 -0.41 -17.94
N ARG A 585 -22.94 -0.02 -18.40
CA ARG A 585 -23.34 1.36 -18.59
C ARG A 585 -24.74 1.56 -18.01
N ARG A 586 -24.90 2.60 -17.19
CA ARG A 586 -26.17 2.95 -16.56
C ARG A 586 -26.41 4.46 -16.60
N THR A 587 -27.66 4.85 -16.80
CA THR A 587 -28.09 6.23 -16.83
C THR A 587 -28.89 6.57 -15.58
N VAL A 588 -28.46 7.59 -14.85
CA VAL A 588 -29.18 8.16 -13.70
C VAL A 588 -29.86 9.44 -14.17
N LEU A 589 -31.16 9.58 -13.93
CA LEU A 589 -31.94 10.71 -14.44
C LEU A 589 -31.77 11.99 -13.60
N VAL A 590 -31.47 11.86 -12.31
CA VAL A 590 -31.40 12.98 -11.37
C VAL A 590 -30.17 12.87 -10.45
N PRO A 591 -29.13 13.72 -10.64
CA PRO A 591 -28.87 14.52 -11.85
C PRO A 591 -28.69 13.63 -13.09
N LYS A 592 -28.85 14.19 -14.30
CA LYS A 592 -28.60 13.44 -15.54
C LYS A 592 -27.12 13.05 -15.61
N SER A 593 -26.84 11.79 -15.31
CA SER A 593 -25.49 11.23 -15.25
C SER A 593 -25.43 9.89 -15.96
N GLU A 594 -24.38 9.67 -16.74
CA GLU A 594 -24.03 8.38 -17.31
C GLU A 594 -22.85 7.80 -16.54
N ILE A 595 -22.98 6.57 -16.05
CA ILE A 595 -21.92 5.85 -15.36
C ILE A 595 -21.53 4.66 -16.24
N THR A 596 -20.27 4.63 -16.66
CA THR A 596 -19.72 3.53 -17.46
C THR A 596 -18.59 2.86 -16.68
N VAL A 597 -18.66 1.54 -16.49
CA VAL A 597 -17.63 0.73 -15.82
C VAL A 597 -16.75 0.07 -16.88
N HIS A 598 -15.45 0.24 -16.70
CA HIS A 598 -14.40 -0.26 -17.58
C HIS A 598 -13.57 -1.30 -16.85
N ALA A 599 -13.17 -2.34 -17.58
CA ALA A 599 -12.22 -3.35 -17.16
C ALA A 599 -10.93 -3.19 -17.96
N ILE A 600 -9.77 -3.33 -17.31
CA ILE A 600 -8.45 -3.22 -17.93
C ILE A 600 -7.55 -4.37 -17.47
N VAL A 601 -6.95 -5.07 -18.42
CA VAL A 601 -5.84 -6.02 -18.15
C VAL A 601 -4.59 -5.23 -17.80
N THR A 602 -4.20 -5.20 -16.53
CA THR A 602 -3.01 -4.45 -16.10
C THR A 602 -1.77 -5.31 -16.01
N ASN A 603 -1.91 -6.63 -15.84
CA ASN A 603 -0.78 -7.56 -15.76
C ASN A 603 -1.13 -8.91 -16.34
N VAL A 604 -0.15 -9.52 -16.98
CA VAL A 604 -0.11 -10.92 -17.37
C VAL A 604 1.15 -11.50 -16.73
N LYS A 605 1.01 -12.50 -15.86
CA LYS A 605 2.13 -13.18 -15.21
C LYS A 605 2.07 -14.67 -15.54
N ALA A 606 2.96 -15.12 -16.42
CA ALA A 606 3.18 -16.54 -16.69
C ALA A 606 4.15 -17.14 -15.67
N PHE A 607 4.12 -18.46 -15.54
CA PHE A 607 4.98 -19.24 -14.65
C PHE A 607 5.74 -20.27 -15.47
N ASP A 608 7.07 -20.29 -15.32
CA ASP A 608 7.92 -21.29 -15.94
C ASP A 608 8.01 -22.53 -15.03
N PRO A 609 7.63 -23.73 -15.49
CA PRO A 609 7.75 -24.95 -14.68
C PRO A 609 9.21 -25.31 -14.36
N HIS A 610 10.20 -24.86 -15.13
CA HIS A 610 11.61 -25.20 -14.94
C HIS A 610 12.37 -24.14 -14.11
N LEU A 611 12.06 -24.04 -12.81
CA LEU A 611 12.81 -23.19 -11.89
C LEU A 611 14.20 -23.78 -11.61
N SER A 612 15.26 -23.14 -12.12
CA SER A 612 16.64 -23.49 -11.78
C SER A 612 16.96 -23.10 -10.32
N ASN A 613 17.89 -23.82 -9.68
CA ASN A 613 18.32 -23.58 -8.28
C ASN A 613 18.86 -22.16 -8.00
N GLY A 614 19.12 -21.34 -9.03
CA GLY A 614 19.75 -20.03 -8.92
C GLY A 614 18.85 -18.81 -9.15
N ASP A 615 17.59 -18.97 -9.59
CA ASP A 615 16.78 -17.84 -10.06
C ASP A 615 16.03 -17.05 -8.96
N VAL A 616 16.24 -17.37 -7.67
CA VAL A 616 15.65 -16.59 -6.55
C VAL A 616 16.58 -15.44 -6.12
N LYS A 617 17.09 -14.68 -7.09
CA LYS A 617 17.63 -13.33 -6.85
C LYS A 617 16.73 -12.31 -7.57
N PRO A 618 16.48 -11.12 -7.00
CA PRO A 618 15.68 -10.11 -7.68
C PRO A 618 16.36 -9.79 -9.01
N ARG A 619 15.71 -10.10 -10.14
CA ARG A 619 16.14 -9.63 -11.46
C ARG A 619 15.90 -8.12 -11.53
N THR A 620 16.85 -7.34 -11.03
CA THR A 620 17.11 -6.00 -11.53
C THR A 620 17.59 -6.13 -12.98
N GLU A 621 17.03 -5.31 -13.86
CA GLU A 621 17.40 -5.11 -15.28
C GLU A 621 16.86 -6.10 -16.31
N VAL A 622 15.61 -5.89 -16.77
CA VAL A 622 15.27 -6.02 -18.20
C VAL A 622 14.35 -4.86 -18.60
N LEU A 623 14.93 -3.67 -18.75
CA LEU A 623 14.32 -2.56 -19.48
C LEU A 623 15.38 -2.05 -20.46
N LYS A 624 15.46 -2.70 -21.63
CA LYS A 624 15.95 -2.13 -22.90
C LYS A 624 15.92 -3.21 -23.98
N ARG A 625 14.78 -3.34 -24.66
CA ARG A 625 14.71 -3.63 -26.11
C ARG A 625 13.28 -3.53 -26.61
N CYS A 626 12.88 -2.29 -26.91
CA CYS A 626 11.90 -2.05 -27.96
C CYS A 626 12.22 -0.68 -28.56
N GLU A 627 13.29 -0.61 -29.35
CA GLU A 627 13.43 0.44 -30.34
C GLU A 627 13.40 -0.20 -31.72
N THR A 628 12.43 0.29 -32.47
CA THR A 628 12.01 -0.03 -33.82
C THR A 628 13.16 -0.23 -34.81
N THR A 629 13.06 -1.34 -35.53
CA THR A 629 13.70 -1.59 -36.83
C THR A 629 13.48 -0.44 -37.81
N ARG A 630 14.56 0.23 -38.21
CA ARG A 630 14.69 0.85 -39.53
C ARG A 630 16.03 0.45 -40.14
N LYS A 631 15.99 -0.59 -40.99
CA LYS A 631 17.06 -0.93 -41.92
C LYS A 631 17.26 0.26 -42.88
N ARG A 632 18.45 0.86 -42.87
CA ARG A 632 18.97 1.63 -44.00
C ARG A 632 20.29 0.98 -44.43
N SER A 633 20.22 0.27 -45.54
CA SER A 633 21.34 -0.20 -46.33
C SER A 633 22.09 1.00 -46.92
N GLN A 634 23.35 1.19 -46.55
CA GLN A 634 24.32 1.91 -47.39
C GLN A 634 25.65 1.16 -47.35
N GLY A 635 26.06 0.72 -48.54
CA GLY A 635 27.27 -0.05 -48.76
C GLY A 635 28.52 0.78 -48.53
N ARG A 636 29.57 0.11 -48.03
CA ARG A 636 30.93 0.63 -48.05
C ARG A 636 31.74 -0.12 -49.09
N LYS A 637 32.03 0.58 -50.17
CA LYS A 637 33.03 0.25 -51.18
C LYS A 637 34.40 0.09 -50.53
N ARG A 638 35.11 -0.96 -50.95
CA ARG A 638 36.57 -1.09 -50.87
C ARG A 638 37.24 0.15 -51.46
N LYS A 639 38.29 0.65 -50.81
CA LYS A 639 39.46 1.20 -51.51
C LYS A 639 40.73 0.94 -50.70
N MET A 640 41.72 0.44 -51.42
CA MET A 640 43.08 0.14 -50.99
C MET A 640 43.87 1.42 -50.70
N ARG A 641 44.89 1.22 -49.86
CA ARG A 641 46.13 1.97 -49.65
C ARG A 641 46.49 3.04 -50.69
N SER A 642 46.79 4.22 -50.18
CA SER A 642 48.09 4.91 -50.31
C SER A 642 48.21 5.91 -49.18
#